data_AF-A0AAU4W4N0-F1
#
_entry.id   AF-A0AAU4W4N0-F1
#
_cell.length_a   1.000
_cell.length_b   1.000
_cell.length_c   1.000
_cell.angle_alpha   90.00
_cell.angle_beta   90.00
_cell.angle_gamma   90.00
#
_symmetry.space_group_name_H-M   'P 1'
#
loop_
_entity.id
_entity.type
_entity.pdbx_description
1 polymer ?
#
loop_
_entity_poly.entity_id
_entity_poly.type
_entity_poly.pdbx_seq_one_letter_code
_entity_poly.pdbx_strand_id
1 'polypeptide(L)'
;MLSRNQIRGRITATVDAVEAPGTIVTNNTLYLGCDAAVSFRSNSSGSGAFNNLIYIGNPTSCVNPDPRSGILVGQSAAAGTRADYNLLAGFPADGVIAYKWADAGYATAAALQAATGQGAHDVLTPSAQGVGPVDGSPTIDSGDPTAPGVLPTDYNRYPTADDPRVPNTGKDGGFIDRGARETQDDLRSVRLEIAQNWAPVGTTVRAKAIADNTWPGTLTHHFDFGDGTAPVVTKTATAEHVYQAPCACTVKVTAVDSAGRKVYDQQPTKVTAAGPLTTALTGRAVFPTADAPREFVPPLSVEVDPRTTAAPWPVQRMDLDFGDGTKDVRDALDPVRHAYKQPGTYEVTVTLQDVKGATSTAERTVQVAYAPAGYVALDPFRALDTRTTNTPVQGGTATPITLPVVYTGSGPSHTAGASAAVLNVTVTGATEDTHLSVWAAAQPRPVTSNVNVKAGGTSSNTVTVPIGADGKVSAQLNSGTAALIVDFVGYYQPNGGQRFSPLSPTRVVDTRTAGGALGGGQTRTVKVAGVSGIPADATAVALNLTGTGATENGHVIAYPPGQAPGHLQPQPRTRQGQVQPGHRPRRSGRHHHPLHQHRLHPPGPGRGRLLRQGRRGAVHPRRPPAPRRHPQHREAGPRRHHHRRRAPGERDRCGAERHGHRHHRPQLPHRPRTRQHPPRGQQSQHPDR
;
A
#
# COMPACT_ATOMS: atom_id res chain seq x y z
N MET A 1 0.37 -46.06 -40.90
CA MET A 1 0.78 -46.07 -39.49
C MET A 1 0.10 -44.90 -38.77
N LEU A 2 -0.40 -45.13 -37.56
CA LEU A 2 -1.09 -44.16 -36.71
C LEU A 2 -0.53 -44.29 -35.29
N SER A 3 0.11 -43.24 -34.76
CA SER A 3 0.75 -43.29 -33.43
C SER A 3 0.68 -41.97 -32.67
N ARG A 4 0.59 -42.06 -31.33
CA ARG A 4 0.44 -40.95 -30.38
C ARG A 4 -0.79 -40.06 -30.58
N ASN A 5 -1.92 -40.61 -31.02
CA ASN A 5 -3.17 -39.86 -31.23
C ASN A 5 -4.20 -40.09 -30.13
N GLN A 6 -4.94 -39.05 -29.74
CA GLN A 6 -6.11 -39.16 -28.86
C GLN A 6 -7.40 -39.03 -29.68
N ILE A 7 -8.06 -40.16 -30.01
CA ILE A 7 -9.14 -40.23 -31.00
C ILE A 7 -10.45 -40.69 -30.34
N ARG A 8 -11.56 -40.03 -30.65
CA ARG A 8 -12.89 -40.34 -30.11
C ARG A 8 -13.84 -40.80 -31.22
N GLY A 9 -14.22 -42.07 -31.19
CA GLY A 9 -15.29 -42.60 -32.03
C GLY A 9 -16.64 -41.98 -31.67
N ARG A 10 -17.59 -42.07 -32.61
CA ARG A 10 -18.99 -41.73 -32.36
C ARG A 10 -19.89 -42.84 -32.91
N ILE A 11 -20.25 -42.75 -34.19
CA ILE A 11 -21.22 -43.64 -34.85
C ILE A 11 -20.50 -44.80 -35.57
N THR A 12 -19.28 -44.58 -36.05
CA THR A 12 -18.41 -45.59 -36.68
C THR A 12 -17.33 -46.08 -35.72
N ALA A 13 -16.50 -47.02 -36.17
CA ALA A 13 -15.27 -47.39 -35.49
C ALA A 13 -14.33 -46.18 -35.33
N THR A 14 -13.51 -46.21 -34.26
CA THR A 14 -12.60 -45.10 -33.89
C THR A 14 -11.35 -45.06 -34.78
N VAL A 15 -10.89 -46.24 -35.22
CA VAL A 15 -9.94 -46.42 -36.32
C VAL A 15 -10.45 -47.60 -37.15
N ASP A 16 -10.74 -47.38 -38.44
CA ASP A 16 -11.12 -48.46 -39.37
C ASP A 16 -10.16 -48.51 -40.55
N ALA A 17 -9.59 -49.69 -40.79
CA ALA A 17 -8.63 -49.98 -41.83
C ALA A 17 -9.24 -51.03 -42.76
N VAL A 18 -9.80 -50.54 -43.87
CA VAL A 18 -10.45 -51.32 -44.92
C VAL A 18 -9.53 -51.36 -46.14
N GLU A 19 -9.19 -52.55 -46.63
CA GLU A 19 -8.29 -52.75 -47.79
C GLU A 19 -6.90 -52.10 -47.64
N ALA A 20 -6.44 -51.97 -46.39
CA ALA A 20 -5.20 -51.29 -46.02
C ALA A 20 -4.25 -52.26 -45.29
N PRO A 21 -3.59 -53.19 -46.02
CA PRO A 21 -2.65 -54.14 -45.42
C PRO A 21 -1.43 -53.44 -44.81
N GLY A 22 -0.86 -54.04 -43.76
CA GLY A 22 0.26 -53.44 -43.02
C GLY A 22 -0.11 -52.21 -42.17
N THR A 23 -1.39 -52.01 -41.84
CA THR A 23 -1.82 -50.85 -41.05
C THR A 23 -1.44 -51.00 -39.58
N ILE A 24 -0.41 -50.27 -39.18
CA ILE A 24 0.07 -50.20 -37.79
C ILE A 24 -0.67 -49.09 -37.01
N VAL A 25 -1.23 -49.43 -35.85
CA VAL A 25 -1.90 -48.55 -34.89
C VAL A 25 -1.22 -48.74 -33.52
N THR A 26 -0.36 -47.81 -33.12
CA THR A 26 0.55 -48.00 -31.97
C THR A 26 0.55 -46.83 -31.00
N ASN A 27 0.52 -47.06 -29.68
CA ASN A 27 0.53 -46.01 -28.66
C ASN A 27 -0.53 -44.90 -28.91
N ASN A 28 -1.79 -45.25 -29.18
CA ASN A 28 -2.90 -44.29 -29.29
C ASN A 28 -3.83 -44.39 -28.07
N THR A 29 -4.53 -43.30 -27.74
CA THR A 29 -5.61 -43.29 -26.74
C THR A 29 -6.94 -43.15 -27.47
N LEU A 30 -7.67 -44.26 -27.56
CA LEU A 30 -8.87 -44.42 -28.35
C LEU A 30 -10.10 -44.51 -27.42
N TYR A 31 -11.19 -43.86 -27.77
CA TYR A 31 -12.47 -44.01 -27.09
C TYR A 31 -13.45 -44.70 -28.04
N LEU A 32 -14.02 -45.81 -27.59
CA LEU A 32 -14.94 -46.65 -28.35
C LEU A 32 -16.30 -45.95 -28.59
N GLY A 33 -16.74 -45.95 -29.85
CA GLY A 33 -18.07 -45.50 -30.27
C GLY A 33 -19.10 -46.64 -30.35
N CYS A 34 -19.80 -46.71 -31.48
CA CYS A 34 -20.86 -47.68 -31.76
C CYS A 34 -20.43 -48.93 -32.55
N ASP A 35 -19.13 -49.15 -32.76
CA ASP A 35 -18.59 -50.25 -33.57
C ASP A 35 -17.31 -50.81 -32.92
N ALA A 36 -16.12 -50.58 -33.48
CA ALA A 36 -14.84 -51.03 -32.91
C ALA A 36 -13.92 -49.86 -32.51
N ALA A 37 -12.99 -50.05 -31.56
CA ALA A 37 -11.99 -48.99 -31.28
C ALA A 37 -10.81 -49.08 -32.28
N VAL A 38 -10.38 -50.29 -32.60
CA VAL A 38 -9.51 -50.59 -33.76
C VAL A 38 -10.17 -51.67 -34.60
N SER A 39 -10.22 -51.47 -35.91
CA SER A 39 -10.85 -52.38 -36.87
C SER A 39 -9.90 -52.64 -38.05
N PHE A 40 -9.60 -53.92 -38.30
CA PHE A 40 -8.92 -54.40 -39.51
C PHE A 40 -9.91 -55.24 -40.33
N ARG A 41 -10.35 -54.72 -41.48
CA ARG A 41 -11.44 -55.26 -42.33
C ARG A 41 -11.00 -55.45 -43.78
N SER A 42 -11.69 -56.34 -44.49
CA SER A 42 -11.35 -56.71 -45.87
C SER A 42 -9.87 -57.13 -45.99
N ASN A 43 -9.17 -56.75 -47.07
CA ASN A 43 -7.78 -57.17 -47.32
C ASN A 43 -6.72 -56.43 -46.47
N SER A 44 -7.02 -56.10 -45.21
CA SER A 44 -6.11 -55.40 -44.28
C SER A 44 -5.18 -56.36 -43.50
N SER A 45 -4.65 -57.38 -44.18
CA SER A 45 -3.74 -58.37 -43.62
C SER A 45 -2.36 -57.79 -43.24
N GLY A 46 -1.62 -58.48 -42.37
CA GLY A 46 -0.31 -58.02 -41.88
C GLY A 46 -0.34 -56.73 -41.03
N SER A 47 -1.51 -56.31 -40.56
CA SER A 47 -1.70 -55.07 -39.78
C SER A 47 -1.32 -55.26 -38.31
N GLY A 48 -1.42 -54.23 -37.47
CA GLY A 48 -1.26 -54.47 -36.04
C GLY A 48 -1.68 -53.36 -35.09
N ALA A 49 -2.07 -53.76 -33.87
CA ALA A 49 -2.49 -52.90 -32.78
C ALA A 49 -1.59 -53.13 -31.55
N PHE A 50 -0.77 -52.14 -31.20
CA PHE A 50 0.20 -52.24 -30.10
C PHE A 50 0.12 -51.09 -29.10
N ASN A 51 0.34 -51.34 -27.81
CA ASN A 51 0.43 -50.29 -26.78
C ASN A 51 -0.77 -49.33 -26.72
N ASN A 52 -1.94 -49.65 -27.29
CA ASN A 52 -3.06 -48.69 -27.34
C ASN A 52 -3.87 -48.72 -26.06
N LEU A 53 -4.26 -47.55 -25.56
CA LEU A 53 -5.23 -47.39 -24.48
C LEU A 53 -6.62 -47.20 -25.08
N ILE A 54 -7.49 -48.20 -24.91
CA ILE A 54 -8.86 -48.23 -25.44
C ILE A 54 -9.85 -48.07 -24.28
N TYR A 55 -10.55 -46.94 -24.20
CA TYR A 55 -11.65 -46.75 -23.25
C TYR A 55 -12.99 -47.16 -23.86
N ILE A 56 -13.82 -47.90 -23.13
CA ILE A 56 -15.23 -48.09 -23.50
C ILE A 56 -16.02 -46.80 -23.27
N GLY A 57 -16.72 -46.33 -24.31
CA GLY A 57 -17.82 -45.37 -24.15
C GLY A 57 -19.14 -46.07 -23.83
N ASN A 58 -20.02 -45.37 -23.11
CA ASN A 58 -21.44 -45.69 -23.00
C ASN A 58 -22.28 -44.73 -23.88
N PRO A 59 -22.29 -44.90 -25.23
CA PRO A 59 -23.01 -44.04 -26.16
C PRO A 59 -24.52 -44.34 -26.16
N THR A 60 -25.30 -43.41 -25.62
CA THR A 60 -26.78 -43.43 -25.62
C THR A 60 -27.43 -43.19 -27.00
N SER A 61 -26.69 -43.41 -28.10
CA SER A 61 -27.06 -42.98 -29.46
C SER A 61 -26.68 -43.95 -30.57
N CYS A 62 -26.30 -45.19 -30.25
CA CYS A 62 -26.09 -46.23 -31.26
C CYS A 62 -27.43 -46.74 -31.80
N VAL A 63 -27.63 -46.61 -33.11
CA VAL A 63 -28.91 -46.94 -33.77
C VAL A 63 -29.03 -48.43 -34.12
N ASN A 64 -27.92 -49.16 -34.16
CA ASN A 64 -27.88 -50.62 -34.34
C ASN A 64 -26.85 -51.22 -33.37
N PRO A 65 -27.22 -52.20 -32.51
CA PRO A 65 -26.36 -52.68 -31.41
C PRO A 65 -25.61 -53.99 -31.74
N ASP A 66 -25.22 -54.21 -33.00
CA ASP A 66 -24.31 -55.31 -33.35
C ASP A 66 -23.04 -55.25 -32.48
N PRO A 67 -22.47 -56.41 -32.07
CA PRO A 67 -21.57 -56.49 -30.92
C PRO A 67 -20.32 -55.63 -31.09
N ARG A 68 -20.30 -54.52 -30.35
CA ARG A 68 -19.19 -53.55 -30.33
C ARG A 68 -17.92 -54.25 -29.88
N SER A 69 -16.78 -53.84 -30.43
CA SER A 69 -15.50 -54.54 -30.22
C SER A 69 -14.43 -53.61 -29.66
N GLY A 70 -13.60 -54.08 -28.72
CA GLY A 70 -12.36 -53.36 -28.39
C GLY A 70 -11.43 -53.33 -29.60
N ILE A 71 -10.98 -54.51 -30.04
CA ILE A 71 -10.24 -54.71 -31.28
C ILE A 71 -11.00 -55.71 -32.17
N LEU A 72 -11.20 -55.37 -33.45
CA LEU A 72 -11.87 -56.20 -34.45
C LEU A 72 -10.90 -56.54 -35.59
N VAL A 73 -10.81 -57.82 -35.94
CA VAL A 73 -10.06 -58.35 -37.07
C VAL A 73 -10.94 -59.34 -37.82
N GLY A 74 -11.38 -58.96 -39.02
CA GLY A 74 -12.19 -59.82 -39.88
C GLY A 74 -11.41 -61.01 -40.44
N GLN A 75 -12.09 -62.07 -40.87
CA GLN A 75 -11.49 -63.31 -41.36
C GLN A 75 -10.38 -63.09 -42.41
N SER A 76 -10.59 -62.21 -43.39
CA SER A 76 -9.61 -61.89 -44.45
C SER A 76 -8.45 -60.99 -44.00
N ALA A 77 -8.58 -60.29 -42.86
CA ALA A 77 -7.53 -59.46 -42.29
C ALA A 77 -6.68 -60.22 -41.24
N ALA A 78 -7.10 -61.40 -40.78
CA ALA A 78 -6.44 -62.13 -39.70
C ALA A 78 -5.02 -62.65 -40.04
N ALA A 79 -4.74 -62.91 -41.32
CA ALA A 79 -3.44 -63.42 -41.76
C ALA A 79 -2.30 -62.41 -41.50
N GLY A 80 -1.31 -62.81 -40.70
CA GLY A 80 -0.14 -61.99 -40.35
C GLY A 80 -0.41 -60.77 -39.46
N THR A 81 -1.67 -60.46 -39.16
CA THR A 81 -2.05 -59.34 -38.30
C THR A 81 -1.76 -59.65 -36.83
N ARG A 82 -1.31 -58.66 -36.05
CA ARG A 82 -0.89 -58.84 -34.65
C ARG A 82 -1.55 -57.87 -33.68
N ALA A 83 -1.89 -58.33 -32.48
CA ALA A 83 -2.30 -57.47 -31.38
C ALA A 83 -1.62 -57.89 -30.08
N ASP A 84 -0.97 -56.95 -29.38
CA ASP A 84 -0.34 -57.19 -28.07
C ASP A 84 -0.06 -55.87 -27.32
N TYR A 85 0.17 -55.94 -26.01
CA TYR A 85 0.43 -54.78 -25.12
C TYR A 85 -0.65 -53.68 -25.11
N ASN A 86 -1.86 -53.89 -25.62
CA ASN A 86 -2.96 -52.94 -25.51
C ASN A 86 -3.56 -52.94 -24.09
N LEU A 87 -4.28 -51.88 -23.71
CA LEU A 87 -5.04 -51.83 -22.48
C LEU A 87 -6.49 -51.43 -22.76
N LEU A 88 -7.41 -52.33 -22.44
CA LEU A 88 -8.84 -52.23 -22.71
C LEU A 88 -9.58 -51.91 -21.40
N ALA A 89 -10.05 -50.67 -21.28
CA ALA A 89 -10.52 -50.08 -20.03
C ALA A 89 -12.05 -49.99 -19.93
N GLY A 90 -12.60 -50.57 -18.86
CA GLY A 90 -14.03 -50.69 -18.59
C GLY A 90 -14.65 -52.04 -18.99
N PHE A 91 -13.86 -53.09 -19.17
CA PHE A 91 -14.30 -54.42 -19.64
C PHE A 91 -14.49 -55.44 -18.49
N PRO A 92 -15.53 -56.30 -18.54
CA PRO A 92 -16.57 -56.37 -19.57
C PRO A 92 -17.61 -55.26 -19.43
N ALA A 93 -18.24 -54.89 -20.55
CA ALA A 93 -19.38 -53.98 -20.58
C ALA A 93 -20.49 -54.52 -21.48
N ASP A 94 -21.74 -54.21 -21.15
CA ASP A 94 -22.91 -54.75 -21.84
C ASP A 94 -22.92 -54.40 -23.33
N GLY A 95 -23.08 -55.41 -24.17
CA GLY A 95 -23.02 -55.29 -25.62
C GLY A 95 -21.64 -54.92 -26.18
N VAL A 96 -20.55 -55.20 -25.45
CA VAL A 96 -19.16 -55.04 -25.93
C VAL A 96 -18.35 -56.31 -25.73
N ILE A 97 -17.78 -56.83 -26.81
CA ILE A 97 -16.78 -57.90 -26.80
C ILE A 97 -15.39 -57.25 -26.75
N ALA A 98 -14.46 -57.79 -25.94
CA ALA A 98 -13.10 -57.25 -25.88
C ALA A 98 -12.37 -57.39 -27.23
N TYR A 99 -12.44 -58.59 -27.83
CA TYR A 99 -11.81 -58.88 -29.12
C TYR A 99 -12.76 -59.64 -30.03
N LYS A 100 -12.81 -59.26 -31.31
CA LYS A 100 -13.38 -60.09 -32.37
C LYS A 100 -12.24 -60.42 -33.34
N TRP A 101 -11.88 -61.69 -33.51
CA TRP A 101 -10.75 -62.12 -34.32
C TRP A 101 -11.12 -63.30 -35.23
N ALA A 102 -10.81 -63.18 -36.52
CA ALA A 102 -11.29 -64.09 -37.56
C ALA A 102 -12.82 -64.34 -37.47
N ASP A 103 -13.54 -63.26 -37.15
CA ASP A 103 -14.97 -63.20 -36.86
C ASP A 103 -15.50 -63.95 -35.61
N ALA A 104 -14.65 -64.70 -34.88
CA ALA A 104 -14.97 -65.23 -33.56
C ALA A 104 -14.81 -64.17 -32.44
N GLY A 105 -15.63 -64.24 -31.38
CA GLY A 105 -15.62 -63.29 -30.26
C GLY A 105 -14.96 -63.81 -28.99
N TYR A 106 -14.13 -63.00 -28.34
CA TYR A 106 -13.38 -63.33 -27.12
C TYR A 106 -13.56 -62.24 -26.06
N ALA A 107 -14.03 -62.64 -24.86
CA ALA A 107 -14.32 -61.72 -23.76
C ALA A 107 -13.08 -61.32 -22.93
N THR A 108 -11.96 -62.06 -23.05
CA THR A 108 -10.72 -61.82 -22.29
C THR A 108 -9.48 -62.00 -23.16
N ALA A 109 -8.38 -61.34 -22.79
CA ALA A 109 -7.09 -61.50 -23.45
C ALA A 109 -6.59 -62.96 -23.40
N ALA A 110 -6.77 -63.65 -22.27
CA ALA A 110 -6.42 -65.07 -22.15
C ALA A 110 -7.20 -65.98 -23.13
N ALA A 111 -8.47 -65.69 -23.40
CA ALA A 111 -9.28 -66.44 -24.36
C ALA A 111 -8.83 -66.17 -25.82
N LEU A 112 -8.47 -64.92 -26.13
CA LEU A 112 -7.86 -64.58 -27.42
C LEU A 112 -6.51 -65.29 -27.60
N GLN A 113 -5.63 -65.22 -26.60
CA GLN A 113 -4.30 -65.81 -26.63
C GLN A 113 -4.36 -67.33 -26.82
N ALA A 114 -5.25 -68.02 -26.11
CA ALA A 114 -5.42 -69.47 -26.22
C ALA A 114 -5.92 -69.93 -27.61
N ALA A 115 -6.66 -69.08 -28.34
CA ALA A 115 -7.21 -69.41 -29.65
C ALA A 115 -6.40 -68.87 -30.85
N THR A 116 -5.58 -67.84 -30.65
CA THR A 116 -4.96 -67.06 -31.76
C THR A 116 -3.49 -66.68 -31.54
N GLY A 117 -2.95 -66.87 -30.34
CA GLY A 117 -1.62 -66.41 -29.95
C GLY A 117 -1.46 -64.88 -29.87
N GLN A 118 -2.57 -64.12 -29.81
CA GLN A 118 -2.59 -62.66 -29.70
C GLN A 118 -3.06 -62.18 -28.32
N GLY A 119 -2.56 -61.02 -27.88
CA GLY A 119 -2.95 -60.37 -26.63
C GLY A 119 -2.29 -60.97 -25.38
N ALA A 120 -1.13 -61.62 -25.50
CA ALA A 120 -0.39 -62.22 -24.38
C ALA A 120 -0.13 -61.25 -23.22
N HIS A 121 0.09 -59.97 -23.54
CA HIS A 121 0.36 -58.88 -22.60
C HIS A 121 -0.76 -57.83 -22.58
N ASP A 122 -1.90 -58.08 -23.24
CA ASP A 122 -3.05 -57.17 -23.23
C ASP A 122 -3.72 -57.17 -21.84
N VAL A 123 -4.01 -55.98 -21.32
CA VAL A 123 -4.60 -55.77 -19.99
C VAL A 123 -6.06 -55.33 -20.12
N LEU A 124 -6.98 -56.00 -19.41
CA LEU A 124 -8.37 -55.56 -19.28
C LEU A 124 -8.60 -55.04 -17.86
N THR A 125 -9.20 -53.85 -17.73
CA THR A 125 -9.62 -53.33 -16.42
C THR A 125 -11.15 -53.23 -16.36
N PRO A 126 -11.81 -53.59 -15.23
CA PRO A 126 -13.26 -53.47 -15.07
C PRO A 126 -13.76 -52.03 -14.90
N SER A 127 -12.83 -51.06 -14.91
CA SER A 127 -13.07 -49.65 -14.62
C SER A 127 -12.15 -48.80 -15.51
N ALA A 128 -12.65 -47.65 -15.97
CA ALA A 128 -11.84 -46.63 -16.66
C ALA A 128 -11.18 -45.65 -15.68
N GLN A 129 -11.66 -45.61 -14.43
CA GLN A 129 -11.13 -44.79 -13.36
C GLN A 129 -9.78 -45.37 -12.91
N GLY A 130 -8.77 -44.51 -12.78
CA GLY A 130 -7.38 -44.92 -12.54
C GLY A 130 -6.61 -45.39 -13.78
N VAL A 131 -7.19 -45.27 -14.98
CA VAL A 131 -6.54 -45.70 -16.24
C VAL A 131 -6.08 -44.49 -17.07
N GLY A 132 -4.82 -44.47 -17.49
CA GLY A 132 -4.20 -43.41 -18.29
C GLY A 132 -3.00 -42.76 -17.57
N PRO A 133 -2.55 -41.56 -17.99
CA PRO A 133 -1.40 -40.88 -17.37
C PRO A 133 -1.79 -40.28 -16.00
N VAL A 134 -1.92 -41.14 -15.00
CA VAL A 134 -2.29 -40.86 -13.60
C VAL A 134 -1.59 -41.85 -12.68
N ASP A 135 -1.15 -41.40 -11.51
CA ASP A 135 -0.40 -42.20 -10.54
C ASP A 135 -1.05 -43.57 -10.25
N GLY A 136 -0.24 -44.64 -10.32
CA GLY A 136 -0.67 -46.02 -10.06
C GLY A 136 -1.46 -46.68 -11.20
N SER A 137 -1.48 -46.09 -12.40
CA SER A 137 -2.20 -46.66 -13.54
C SER A 137 -1.48 -47.87 -14.17
N PRO A 138 -2.20 -48.95 -14.55
CA PRO A 138 -1.62 -50.07 -15.30
C PRO A 138 -1.17 -49.73 -16.74
N THR A 139 -1.37 -48.49 -17.20
CA THR A 139 -0.74 -48.01 -18.45
C THR A 139 0.73 -47.58 -18.27
N ILE A 140 1.17 -47.34 -17.03
CA ILE A 140 2.50 -46.78 -16.73
C ILE A 140 3.57 -47.87 -16.84
N ASP A 141 4.69 -47.53 -17.48
CA ASP A 141 5.89 -48.38 -17.62
C ASP A 141 5.62 -49.82 -18.14
N SER A 142 4.58 -49.99 -18.98
CA SER A 142 3.99 -51.31 -19.26
C SER A 142 3.85 -51.70 -20.75
N GLY A 143 4.33 -50.90 -21.71
CA GLY A 143 4.25 -51.17 -23.15
C GLY A 143 5.48 -51.86 -23.78
N ASP A 144 5.40 -52.23 -25.06
CA ASP A 144 6.53 -52.69 -25.87
C ASP A 144 7.25 -51.48 -26.54
N PRO A 145 8.46 -51.06 -26.11
CA PRO A 145 9.19 -49.95 -26.73
C PRO A 145 9.77 -50.29 -28.11
N THR A 146 9.75 -51.56 -28.51
CA THR A 146 10.18 -52.06 -29.82
C THR A 146 8.99 -52.27 -30.78
N ALA A 147 7.76 -51.99 -30.35
CA ALA A 147 6.58 -52.17 -31.19
C ALA A 147 6.65 -51.30 -32.47
N PRO A 148 6.22 -51.82 -33.64
CA PRO A 148 6.20 -51.05 -34.87
C PRO A 148 5.50 -49.71 -34.68
N GLY A 149 6.17 -48.61 -35.00
CA GLY A 149 5.57 -47.27 -34.89
C GLY A 149 5.52 -46.64 -33.49
N VAL A 150 6.29 -47.15 -32.53
CA VAL A 150 6.68 -46.36 -31.34
C VAL A 150 7.36 -45.06 -31.79
N LEU A 151 7.06 -43.95 -31.10
CA LEU A 151 7.67 -42.64 -31.31
C LEU A 151 8.39 -42.19 -30.03
N PRO A 152 9.54 -41.49 -30.13
CA PRO A 152 10.38 -41.10 -28.99
C PRO A 152 9.75 -40.01 -28.11
N THR A 153 8.60 -39.46 -28.50
CA THR A 153 7.82 -38.51 -27.70
C THR A 153 6.34 -38.86 -27.70
N ASP A 154 5.62 -38.35 -26.72
CA ASP A 154 4.18 -38.46 -26.56
C ASP A 154 3.39 -37.45 -27.43
N TYR A 155 2.05 -37.48 -27.33
CA TYR A 155 1.10 -36.54 -27.94
C TYR A 155 1.40 -35.07 -27.63
N ASN A 156 1.92 -34.76 -26.44
CA ASN A 156 2.28 -33.41 -26.00
C ASN A 156 3.73 -33.03 -26.36
N ARG A 157 4.49 -33.95 -27.00
CA ARG A 157 5.93 -33.86 -27.32
C ARG A 157 6.89 -34.01 -26.13
N TYR A 158 6.45 -34.58 -25.01
CA TYR A 158 7.34 -34.99 -23.93
C TYR A 158 8.07 -36.29 -24.30
N PRO A 159 9.33 -36.50 -23.88
CA PRO A 159 10.03 -37.76 -24.08
C PRO A 159 9.41 -38.89 -23.24
N THR A 160 9.62 -40.14 -23.63
CA THR A 160 9.35 -41.31 -22.78
C THR A 160 10.13 -41.22 -21.47
N ALA A 161 9.50 -41.48 -20.32
CA ALA A 161 10.13 -41.33 -19.01
C ALA A 161 9.67 -42.42 -18.03
N ASP A 162 10.65 -43.12 -17.46
CA ASP A 162 10.53 -44.16 -16.42
C ASP A 162 10.03 -43.55 -15.09
N ASP A 163 8.88 -44.00 -14.57
CA ASP A 163 8.35 -43.54 -13.27
C ASP A 163 8.95 -44.41 -12.14
N PRO A 164 9.90 -43.90 -11.33
CA PRO A 164 10.66 -44.72 -10.37
C PRO A 164 9.83 -45.20 -9.16
N ARG A 165 8.51 -45.05 -9.20
CA ARG A 165 7.52 -45.56 -8.24
C ARG A 165 6.84 -46.84 -8.76
N VAL A 166 6.94 -47.14 -10.05
CA VAL A 166 6.28 -48.26 -10.74
C VAL A 166 7.34 -49.25 -11.24
N PRO A 167 7.11 -50.58 -11.20
CA PRO A 167 8.03 -51.53 -11.81
C PRO A 167 7.86 -51.60 -13.32
N ASN A 168 8.96 -51.51 -14.07
CA ASN A 168 8.96 -51.65 -15.53
C ASN A 168 8.46 -53.06 -15.93
N THR A 169 7.23 -53.10 -16.42
CA THR A 169 6.51 -54.32 -16.85
C THR A 169 6.34 -54.38 -18.37
N GLY A 170 6.83 -53.36 -19.08
CA GLY A 170 6.96 -53.36 -20.51
C GLY A 170 7.93 -54.43 -21.00
N LYS A 171 7.88 -54.68 -22.30
CA LYS A 171 8.67 -55.76 -22.93
C LYS A 171 10.16 -55.57 -22.67
N ASP A 172 10.83 -56.68 -22.34
CA ASP A 172 12.27 -56.73 -22.05
C ASP A 172 12.72 -55.76 -20.92
N GLY A 173 11.80 -55.34 -20.04
CA GLY A 173 12.04 -54.35 -18.98
C GLY A 173 11.86 -52.89 -19.42
N GLY A 174 11.18 -52.66 -20.54
CA GLY A 174 10.86 -51.33 -21.06
C GLY A 174 9.85 -50.54 -20.21
N PHE A 175 9.95 -49.22 -20.29
CA PHE A 175 9.20 -48.25 -19.48
C PHE A 175 8.27 -47.33 -20.30
N ILE A 176 7.85 -47.75 -21.51
CA ILE A 176 6.99 -46.90 -22.35
C ILE A 176 5.52 -47.00 -21.91
N ASP A 177 4.82 -45.87 -21.81
CA ASP A 177 3.41 -45.86 -21.41
C ASP A 177 2.48 -46.38 -22.53
N ARG A 178 1.47 -47.15 -22.13
CA ARG A 178 0.37 -47.56 -23.01
C ARG A 178 -0.56 -46.38 -23.27
N GLY A 179 -0.63 -45.96 -24.53
CA GLY A 179 -1.49 -44.89 -25.01
C GLY A 179 -0.73 -43.72 -25.64
N ALA A 180 -1.46 -42.63 -25.89
CA ALA A 180 -0.93 -41.46 -26.59
C ALA A 180 -0.08 -40.53 -25.71
N ARG A 181 -0.13 -40.69 -24.39
CA ARG A 181 0.56 -39.82 -23.42
C ARG A 181 1.51 -40.66 -22.58
N GLU A 182 2.65 -40.08 -22.27
CA GLU A 182 3.58 -40.60 -21.26
C GLU A 182 3.32 -39.88 -19.94
N THR A 183 3.47 -40.60 -18.83
CA THR A 183 3.51 -40.04 -17.48
C THR A 183 4.86 -39.36 -17.26
N GLN A 184 4.91 -38.35 -16.39
CA GLN A 184 6.07 -37.46 -16.26
C GLN A 184 6.14 -36.89 -14.83
N ASP A 185 7.34 -36.76 -14.25
CA ASP A 185 7.53 -36.14 -12.92
C ASP A 185 6.92 -34.73 -12.83
N ASP A 186 5.85 -34.51 -12.08
CA ASP A 186 5.23 -33.19 -12.01
C ASP A 186 5.99 -32.28 -11.02
N LEU A 187 7.12 -31.74 -11.49
CA LEU A 187 7.93 -30.67 -10.87
C LEU A 187 7.22 -29.33 -11.05
N ARG A 188 6.30 -29.01 -10.14
CA ARG A 188 5.38 -27.86 -10.26
C ARG A 188 6.03 -26.53 -9.89
N SER A 189 6.86 -26.53 -8.85
CA SER A 189 7.46 -25.30 -8.33
C SER A 189 8.72 -25.57 -7.49
N VAL A 190 9.50 -24.51 -7.28
CA VAL A 190 10.49 -24.43 -6.21
C VAL A 190 10.27 -23.12 -5.46
N ARG A 191 10.56 -23.10 -4.16
CA ARG A 191 10.64 -21.89 -3.33
C ARG A 191 12.06 -21.72 -2.81
N LEU A 192 12.54 -20.49 -2.79
CA LEU A 192 13.80 -20.09 -2.19
C LEU A 192 13.58 -19.60 -0.75
N GLU A 193 14.34 -20.18 0.18
CA GLU A 193 14.47 -19.68 1.56
C GLU A 193 15.93 -19.28 1.80
N ILE A 194 16.17 -18.02 2.21
CA ILE A 194 17.49 -17.51 2.55
C ILE A 194 17.52 -17.24 4.06
N ALA A 195 18.42 -17.92 4.79
CA ALA A 195 18.45 -17.85 6.26
C ALA A 195 18.81 -16.45 6.81
N GLN A 196 19.43 -15.60 5.99
CA GLN A 196 19.86 -14.24 6.32
C GLN A 196 20.04 -13.44 5.01
N ASN A 197 18.98 -12.82 4.48
CA ASN A 197 19.03 -12.08 3.21
C ASN A 197 19.60 -10.65 3.31
N TRP A 198 20.12 -10.26 4.48
CA TRP A 198 21.00 -9.09 4.64
C TRP A 198 22.08 -9.43 5.67
N ALA A 199 23.33 -9.42 5.23
CA ALA A 199 24.54 -9.66 6.03
C ALA A 199 25.75 -8.88 5.46
N PRO A 200 26.81 -8.63 6.23
CA PRO A 200 28.06 -8.09 5.71
C PRO A 200 28.87 -9.11 4.91
N VAL A 201 29.76 -8.63 4.04
CA VAL A 201 30.80 -9.42 3.35
C VAL A 201 31.58 -10.32 4.32
N GLY A 202 32.01 -11.49 3.83
CA GLY A 202 32.65 -12.52 4.67
C GLY A 202 31.67 -13.37 5.50
N THR A 203 30.37 -13.03 5.54
CA THR A 203 29.35 -13.90 6.15
C THR A 203 28.95 -15.04 5.20
N THR A 204 28.90 -16.26 5.71
CA THR A 204 28.27 -17.40 5.00
C THR A 204 26.75 -17.21 4.91
N VAL A 205 26.23 -17.03 3.70
CA VAL A 205 24.79 -16.99 3.42
C VAL A 205 24.33 -18.37 2.95
N ARG A 206 23.43 -18.99 3.71
CA ARG A 206 22.81 -20.28 3.37
C ARG A 206 21.49 -20.06 2.63
N ALA A 207 21.40 -20.62 1.43
CA ALA A 207 20.18 -20.71 0.62
C ALA A 207 19.62 -22.14 0.69
N LYS A 208 18.30 -22.26 0.64
CA LYS A 208 17.56 -23.53 0.67
C LYS A 208 16.47 -23.53 -0.39
N ALA A 209 16.33 -24.65 -1.09
CA ALA A 209 15.24 -24.95 -2.00
C ALA A 209 14.14 -25.74 -1.26
N ILE A 210 12.88 -25.49 -1.62
CA ILE A 210 11.76 -26.38 -1.33
C ILE A 210 11.03 -26.61 -2.64
N ALA A 211 11.16 -27.80 -3.22
CA ALA A 211 10.45 -28.18 -4.44
C ALA A 211 9.11 -28.87 -4.16
N ASP A 212 8.14 -28.63 -5.05
CA ASP A 212 6.92 -29.43 -5.21
C ASP A 212 7.14 -30.35 -6.41
N ASN A 213 7.39 -31.63 -6.13
CA ASN A 213 7.80 -32.66 -7.08
C ASN A 213 7.03 -33.96 -6.79
N THR A 214 6.75 -34.76 -7.80
CA THR A 214 5.80 -35.88 -7.67
C THR A 214 6.47 -37.25 -7.68
N TRP A 215 7.61 -37.40 -8.35
CA TRP A 215 8.46 -38.59 -8.27
C TRP A 215 9.52 -38.43 -7.16
N PRO A 216 10.00 -39.53 -6.55
CA PRO A 216 11.11 -39.53 -5.58
C PRO A 216 12.49 -39.32 -6.24
N GLY A 217 12.58 -38.43 -7.22
CA GLY A 217 13.81 -38.10 -7.94
C GLY A 217 14.75 -37.21 -7.13
N THR A 218 16.06 -37.38 -7.30
CA THR A 218 17.05 -36.45 -6.76
C THR A 218 17.22 -35.26 -7.69
N LEU A 219 16.51 -34.17 -7.42
CA LEU A 219 16.59 -32.92 -8.18
C LEU A 219 18.00 -32.32 -8.18
N THR A 220 18.40 -31.74 -9.32
CA THR A 220 19.62 -30.92 -9.41
C THR A 220 19.26 -29.45 -9.23
N HIS A 221 19.89 -28.80 -8.26
CA HIS A 221 19.66 -27.41 -7.91
C HIS A 221 20.84 -26.56 -8.37
N HIS A 222 20.54 -25.47 -9.09
CA HIS A 222 21.51 -24.44 -9.47
C HIS A 222 21.22 -23.19 -8.63
N PHE A 223 22.08 -22.88 -7.67
CA PHE A 223 21.99 -21.67 -6.84
C PHE A 223 22.93 -20.59 -7.38
N ASP A 224 22.36 -19.60 -8.05
CA ASP A 224 23.05 -18.37 -8.47
C ASP A 224 22.89 -17.33 -7.35
N PHE A 225 24.00 -16.77 -6.86
CA PHE A 225 23.98 -15.77 -5.78
C PHE A 225 23.96 -14.32 -6.29
N GLY A 226 24.03 -14.10 -7.62
CA GLY A 226 23.83 -12.79 -8.24
C GLY A 226 24.96 -11.78 -8.08
N ASP A 227 26.13 -12.20 -7.61
CA ASP A 227 27.36 -11.38 -7.52
C ASP A 227 28.32 -11.57 -8.70
N GLY A 228 27.95 -12.41 -9.68
CA GLY A 228 28.76 -12.76 -10.85
C GLY A 228 29.68 -13.98 -10.65
N THR A 229 29.64 -14.63 -9.49
CA THR A 229 30.27 -15.95 -9.32
C THR A 229 29.51 -17.05 -10.06
N ALA A 230 30.16 -18.19 -10.30
CA ALA A 230 29.54 -19.33 -10.97
C ALA A 230 28.47 -19.99 -10.06
N PRO A 231 27.26 -20.31 -10.55
CA PRO A 231 26.21 -20.92 -9.74
C PRO A 231 26.64 -22.24 -9.09
N VAL A 232 26.31 -22.41 -7.81
CA VAL A 232 26.55 -23.65 -7.06
C VAL A 232 25.56 -24.71 -7.55
N VAL A 233 26.07 -25.72 -8.26
CA VAL A 233 25.27 -26.85 -8.76
C VAL A 233 25.37 -28.02 -7.79
N THR A 234 24.25 -28.48 -7.23
CA THR A 234 24.24 -29.54 -6.22
C THR A 234 22.96 -30.37 -6.24
N LYS A 235 23.04 -31.61 -5.76
CA LYS A 235 21.89 -32.49 -5.48
C LYS A 235 21.25 -32.24 -4.11
N THR A 236 21.92 -31.50 -3.21
CA THR A 236 21.33 -31.06 -1.94
C THR A 236 20.35 -29.93 -2.16
N ALA A 237 19.22 -29.93 -1.45
CA ALA A 237 18.26 -28.81 -1.45
C ALA A 237 18.78 -27.55 -0.70
N THR A 238 20.10 -27.39 -0.57
CA THR A 238 20.77 -26.29 0.14
C THR A 238 22.14 -26.01 -0.48
N ALA A 239 22.52 -24.73 -0.52
CA ALA A 239 23.86 -24.26 -0.86
C ALA A 239 24.30 -23.15 0.10
N GLU A 240 25.61 -22.92 0.17
CA GLU A 240 26.23 -21.85 0.95
C GLU A 240 27.16 -21.01 0.07
N HIS A 241 27.25 -19.72 0.36
CA HIS A 241 28.10 -18.78 -0.36
C HIS A 241 28.70 -17.73 0.58
N VAL A 242 29.86 -17.17 0.22
CA VAL A 242 30.52 -16.09 0.97
C VAL A 242 30.83 -14.94 0.02
N TYR A 243 30.02 -13.89 0.09
CA TYR A 243 30.21 -12.69 -0.74
C TYR A 243 31.48 -11.93 -0.36
N GLN A 244 32.28 -11.58 -1.38
CA GLN A 244 33.56 -10.87 -1.22
C GLN A 244 33.44 -9.35 -1.35
N ALA A 245 32.33 -8.84 -1.89
CA ALA A 245 32.08 -7.41 -2.10
C ALA A 245 30.62 -7.04 -1.73
N PRO A 246 30.35 -5.80 -1.27
CA PRO A 246 28.99 -5.33 -1.02
C PRO A 246 28.17 -5.24 -2.31
N CYS A 247 26.89 -5.62 -2.27
CA CYS A 247 25.99 -5.61 -3.42
C CYS A 247 24.51 -5.51 -3.02
N ALA A 248 23.68 -5.10 -3.98
CA ALA A 248 22.24 -5.39 -3.99
C ALA A 248 21.99 -6.58 -4.94
N CYS A 249 22.46 -7.76 -4.55
CA CYS A 249 22.37 -8.98 -5.35
C CYS A 249 20.94 -9.55 -5.37
N THR A 250 20.68 -10.47 -6.30
CA THR A 250 19.46 -11.31 -6.30
C THR A 250 19.89 -12.77 -6.36
N VAL A 251 19.56 -13.52 -5.31
CA VAL A 251 19.82 -14.97 -5.28
C VAL A 251 18.69 -15.65 -6.03
N LYS A 252 19.02 -16.61 -6.88
CA LYS A 252 18.08 -17.41 -7.67
C LYS A 252 18.41 -18.89 -7.50
N VAL A 253 17.39 -19.72 -7.26
CA VAL A 253 17.50 -21.17 -7.39
C VAL A 253 16.76 -21.64 -8.62
N THR A 254 17.35 -22.55 -9.38
CA THR A 254 16.66 -23.33 -10.42
C THR A 254 16.75 -24.81 -10.07
N ALA A 255 15.61 -25.47 -9.85
CA ALA A 255 15.53 -26.91 -9.66
C ALA A 255 15.26 -27.60 -11.02
N VAL A 256 15.87 -28.77 -11.21
CA VAL A 256 15.84 -29.55 -12.45
C VAL A 256 15.57 -31.02 -12.12
N ASP A 257 14.58 -31.63 -12.78
CA ASP A 257 14.25 -33.06 -12.64
C ASP A 257 15.16 -33.96 -13.50
N SER A 258 14.91 -35.28 -13.48
CA SER A 258 15.60 -36.25 -14.33
C SER A 258 15.29 -36.08 -15.82
N ALA A 259 14.10 -35.57 -16.17
CA ALA A 259 13.69 -35.30 -17.55
C ALA A 259 14.20 -33.95 -18.10
N GLY A 260 14.91 -33.15 -17.29
CA GLY A 260 15.49 -31.86 -17.68
C GLY A 260 14.52 -30.66 -17.65
N ARG A 261 13.29 -30.82 -17.16
CA ARG A 261 12.33 -29.73 -16.89
C ARG A 261 12.81 -28.90 -15.70
N LYS A 262 12.42 -27.62 -15.69
CA LYS A 262 13.03 -26.60 -14.83
C LYS A 262 11.99 -25.67 -14.23
N VAL A 263 12.09 -25.45 -12.93
CA VAL A 263 11.36 -24.41 -12.17
C VAL A 263 12.36 -23.56 -11.41
N TYR A 264 12.05 -22.29 -11.18
CA TYR A 264 12.94 -21.37 -10.49
C TYR A 264 12.20 -20.40 -9.56
N ASP A 265 12.92 -19.91 -8.56
CA ASP A 265 12.49 -18.83 -7.66
C ASP A 265 13.69 -17.94 -7.33
N GLN A 266 13.45 -16.69 -6.94
CA GLN A 266 14.49 -15.67 -6.74
C GLN A 266 14.11 -14.61 -5.70
N GLN A 267 15.08 -14.20 -4.88
CA GLN A 267 14.88 -13.26 -3.77
C GLN A 267 16.04 -12.25 -3.69
N PRO A 268 15.76 -10.94 -3.53
CA PRO A 268 16.81 -9.93 -3.34
C PRO A 268 17.56 -10.14 -2.01
N THR A 269 18.87 -9.93 -2.06
CA THR A 269 19.80 -10.04 -0.93
C THR A 269 20.70 -8.82 -0.85
N LYS A 270 20.81 -8.21 0.33
CA LYS A 270 21.62 -7.00 0.58
C LYS A 270 22.92 -7.36 1.27
N VAL A 271 24.04 -7.24 0.55
CA VAL A 271 25.37 -7.45 1.11
C VAL A 271 26.02 -6.10 1.42
N THR A 272 26.46 -5.92 2.65
CA THR A 272 27.02 -4.67 3.19
C THR A 272 28.53 -4.78 3.43
N ALA A 273 29.21 -3.66 3.67
CA ALA A 273 30.57 -3.69 4.19
C ALA A 273 30.58 -4.27 5.63
N ALA A 274 31.63 -5.01 5.96
CA ALA A 274 31.88 -5.44 7.33
C ALA A 274 32.43 -4.28 8.18
N GLY A 275 32.12 -4.30 9.48
CA GLY A 275 32.50 -3.25 10.43
C GLY A 275 31.60 -3.27 11.67
N PRO A 276 31.71 -2.27 12.56
CA PRO A 276 30.76 -2.04 13.64
C PRO A 276 29.48 -1.34 13.14
N LEU A 277 28.38 -1.47 13.88
CA LEU A 277 27.22 -0.57 13.73
C LEU A 277 27.64 0.85 14.14
N THR A 278 27.45 1.81 13.24
CA THR A 278 27.79 3.23 13.50
C THR A 278 26.59 4.11 13.20
N THR A 279 25.88 4.49 14.26
CA THR A 279 24.75 5.41 14.20
C THR A 279 25.22 6.78 13.72
N ALA A 280 24.49 7.37 12.78
CA ALA A 280 24.71 8.74 12.33
C ALA A 280 23.39 9.40 11.95
N LEU A 281 23.17 10.62 12.43
CA LEU A 281 21.96 11.40 12.17
C LEU A 281 22.25 12.81 11.65
N THR A 282 21.34 13.32 10.83
CA THR A 282 21.17 14.77 10.63
C THR A 282 19.90 15.23 11.35
N GLY A 283 19.94 16.43 11.93
CA GLY A 283 18.76 17.11 12.46
C GLY A 283 18.57 18.42 11.70
N ARG A 284 17.38 18.63 11.12
CA ARG A 284 17.05 19.84 10.35
C ARG A 284 15.70 20.40 10.79
N ALA A 285 15.59 21.72 10.93
CA ALA A 285 14.29 22.35 11.16
C ALA A 285 13.38 22.15 9.94
N VAL A 286 12.09 21.91 10.18
CA VAL A 286 11.08 21.65 9.15
C VAL A 286 10.15 22.86 9.03
N PHE A 287 9.89 23.28 7.80
CA PHE A 287 8.99 24.36 7.47
C PHE A 287 8.14 23.97 6.25
N PRO A 288 6.93 24.53 6.07
CA PRO A 288 6.22 24.43 4.81
C PRO A 288 7.10 24.92 3.64
N THR A 289 7.07 24.21 2.52
CA THR A 289 7.82 24.59 1.31
C THR A 289 7.00 25.56 0.45
N ALA A 290 7.65 26.24 -0.50
CA ALA A 290 6.96 27.11 -1.45
C ALA A 290 5.97 26.35 -2.36
N ASP A 291 6.25 25.08 -2.64
CA ASP A 291 5.41 24.20 -3.47
C ASP A 291 4.29 23.52 -2.65
N ALA A 292 4.51 23.27 -1.36
CA ALA A 292 3.54 22.70 -0.43
C ALA A 292 3.24 23.62 0.78
N PRO A 293 2.83 24.89 0.58
CA PRO A 293 2.59 25.86 1.67
C PRO A 293 1.30 25.60 2.47
N ARG A 294 0.68 24.42 2.25
CA ARG A 294 -0.52 23.92 2.93
C ARG A 294 -0.25 22.71 3.81
N GLU A 295 0.99 22.20 3.84
CA GLU A 295 1.38 21.13 4.73
C GLU A 295 1.38 21.62 6.19
N PHE A 296 0.68 20.92 7.08
CA PHE A 296 0.67 21.27 8.50
C PHE A 296 1.95 20.79 9.18
N VAL A 297 2.96 21.66 9.15
CA VAL A 297 4.15 21.54 9.98
C VAL A 297 3.94 22.44 11.20
N PRO A 298 3.93 21.94 12.44
CA PRO A 298 3.90 22.80 13.63
C PRO A 298 5.06 23.81 13.65
N PRO A 299 4.87 25.02 14.21
CA PRO A 299 6.02 25.87 14.49
C PRO A 299 6.96 25.14 15.47
N LEU A 300 8.27 25.33 15.30
CA LEU A 300 9.33 24.66 16.08
C LEU A 300 9.49 23.14 15.80
N SER A 301 9.13 22.66 14.61
CA SER A 301 9.39 21.27 14.19
C SER A 301 10.81 21.02 13.67
N VAL A 302 11.31 19.81 13.94
CA VAL A 302 12.61 19.27 13.48
C VAL A 302 12.40 17.87 12.91
N GLU A 303 13.14 17.52 11.87
CA GLU A 303 13.24 16.18 11.29
C GLU A 303 14.61 15.60 11.60
N VAL A 304 14.60 14.42 12.23
CA VAL A 304 15.77 13.61 12.58
C VAL A 304 15.87 12.50 11.54
N ASP A 305 16.94 12.52 10.75
CA ASP A 305 17.14 11.62 9.61
C ASP A 305 18.37 10.72 9.88
N PRO A 306 18.16 9.44 10.27
CA PRO A 306 19.22 8.52 10.69
C PRO A 306 19.83 7.74 9.52
N ARG A 307 19.39 7.98 8.27
CA ARG A 307 19.71 7.16 7.09
C ARG A 307 21.17 7.25 6.62
N THR A 308 21.97 8.09 7.26
CA THR A 308 23.44 8.15 7.11
C THR A 308 24.19 7.13 7.96
N THR A 309 23.49 6.39 8.85
CA THR A 309 24.02 5.28 9.63
C THR A 309 24.64 4.19 8.75
N ALA A 310 25.85 3.74 9.08
CA ALA A 310 26.42 2.53 8.48
C ALA A 310 26.07 1.31 9.34
N ALA A 311 25.19 0.46 8.80
CA ALA A 311 24.66 -0.73 9.46
C ALA A 311 25.10 -2.00 8.69
N PRO A 312 26.04 -2.80 9.24
CA PRO A 312 26.44 -4.08 8.66
C PRO A 312 25.25 -5.05 8.60
N TRP A 313 24.54 -5.20 9.72
CA TRP A 313 23.34 -6.02 9.84
C TRP A 313 22.05 -5.18 9.74
N PRO A 314 20.88 -5.81 9.51
CA PRO A 314 19.60 -5.15 9.72
C PRO A 314 19.49 -4.50 11.10
N VAL A 315 19.16 -3.21 11.15
CA VAL A 315 18.73 -2.56 12.40
C VAL A 315 17.34 -3.09 12.75
N GLN A 316 17.16 -3.51 14.00
CA GLN A 316 15.90 -4.05 14.53
C GLN A 316 15.17 -3.03 15.42
N ARG A 317 15.91 -2.07 16.00
CA ARG A 317 15.35 -1.04 16.88
C ARG A 317 16.12 0.27 16.77
N MET A 318 15.38 1.37 16.86
CA MET A 318 15.87 2.74 17.00
C MET A 318 15.12 3.40 18.17
N ASP A 319 15.84 3.73 19.23
CA ASP A 319 15.35 4.57 20.32
C ASP A 319 15.79 6.02 20.07
N LEU A 320 14.87 6.97 20.20
CA LEU A 320 15.14 8.40 20.09
C LEU A 320 14.81 9.11 21.41
N ASP A 321 15.70 9.99 21.85
CA ASP A 321 15.41 11.05 22.81
C ASP A 321 15.56 12.39 22.09
N PHE A 322 14.57 13.27 22.22
CA PHE A 322 14.59 14.58 21.57
C PHE A 322 15.20 15.69 22.44
N GLY A 323 15.58 15.39 23.69
CA GLY A 323 16.20 16.35 24.61
C GLY A 323 15.21 17.29 25.32
N ASP A 324 13.91 17.24 24.97
CA ASP A 324 12.83 17.96 25.65
C ASP A 324 12.05 17.09 26.65
N GLY A 325 12.58 15.90 26.94
CA GLY A 325 11.94 14.87 27.77
C GLY A 325 10.94 13.98 27.02
N THR A 326 10.71 14.19 25.72
CA THR A 326 9.97 13.24 24.87
C THR A 326 10.91 12.22 24.23
N LYS A 327 10.40 10.98 24.07
CA LYS A 327 11.13 9.84 23.50
C LYS A 327 10.23 9.09 22.54
N ASP A 328 10.83 8.39 21.58
CA ASP A 328 10.16 7.59 20.57
C ASP A 328 10.93 6.29 20.30
N VAL A 329 10.25 5.23 19.83
CA VAL A 329 10.85 3.91 19.58
C VAL A 329 10.32 3.35 18.27
N ARG A 330 11.24 2.98 17.37
CA ARG A 330 10.96 2.51 16.01
C ARG A 330 11.67 1.20 15.72
N ASP A 331 11.14 0.45 14.76
CA ASP A 331 11.69 -0.78 14.18
C ASP A 331 12.36 -0.56 12.81
N ALA A 332 12.35 0.68 12.30
CA ALA A 332 12.93 1.08 11.02
C ALA A 332 13.71 2.41 11.13
N LEU A 333 14.64 2.65 10.19
CA LEU A 333 15.47 3.87 10.09
C LEU A 333 14.81 5.00 9.29
N ASP A 334 13.50 5.16 9.41
CA ASP A 334 12.78 6.24 8.72
C ASP A 334 13.00 7.60 9.42
N PRO A 335 13.00 8.73 8.68
CA PRO A 335 13.12 10.05 9.29
C PRO A 335 11.93 10.37 10.20
N VAL A 336 12.21 10.79 11.43
CA VAL A 336 11.20 11.10 12.44
C VAL A 336 11.06 12.62 12.60
N ARG A 337 9.82 13.13 12.55
CA ARG A 337 9.52 14.54 12.84
C ARG A 337 9.03 14.71 14.27
N HIS A 338 9.64 15.65 14.98
CA HIS A 338 9.20 16.10 16.31
C HIS A 338 8.77 17.57 16.26
N ALA A 339 7.94 17.98 17.22
CA ALA A 339 7.47 19.35 17.40
C ALA A 339 7.77 19.81 18.82
N TYR A 340 8.81 20.64 18.96
CA TYR A 340 9.28 21.12 20.25
C TYR A 340 8.32 22.13 20.85
N LYS A 341 8.10 22.05 22.16
CA LYS A 341 7.18 22.97 22.86
C LYS A 341 7.72 24.39 22.93
N GLN A 342 9.04 24.60 22.97
CA GLN A 342 9.68 25.90 23.22
C GLN A 342 10.89 26.08 22.27
N PRO A 343 11.28 27.31 21.93
CA PRO A 343 12.51 27.55 21.19
C PRO A 343 13.72 27.34 22.12
N GLY A 344 14.80 26.79 21.59
CA GLY A 344 15.98 26.45 22.37
C GLY A 344 17.00 25.58 21.62
N THR A 345 18.10 25.30 22.30
CA THR A 345 19.09 24.30 21.89
C THR A 345 18.74 22.97 22.56
N TYR A 346 18.56 21.92 21.77
CA TYR A 346 18.21 20.58 22.27
C TYR A 346 19.24 19.56 21.80
N GLU A 347 19.51 18.56 22.63
CA GLU A 347 20.38 17.43 22.29
C GLU A 347 19.52 16.23 21.91
N VAL A 348 19.61 15.80 20.64
CA VAL A 348 18.91 14.63 20.14
C VAL A 348 19.84 13.43 20.20
N THR A 349 19.50 12.44 21.03
CA THR A 349 20.22 11.17 21.14
C THR A 349 19.47 10.09 20.35
N VAL A 350 20.15 9.43 19.41
CA VAL A 350 19.62 8.24 18.72
C VAL A 350 20.47 7.04 19.10
N THR A 351 19.83 6.00 19.61
CA THR A 351 20.46 4.69 19.89
C THR A 351 19.84 3.63 19.00
N LEU A 352 20.68 2.90 18.27
CA LEU A 352 20.28 1.81 17.39
C LEU A 352 20.68 0.47 17.98
N GLN A 353 19.92 -0.58 17.64
CA GLN A 353 20.27 -1.98 17.89
C GLN A 353 20.03 -2.83 16.63
N ASP A 354 21.01 -3.67 16.28
CA ASP A 354 20.89 -4.60 15.15
C ASP A 354 20.35 -5.99 15.54
N VAL A 355 20.02 -6.81 14.53
CA VAL A 355 19.55 -8.20 14.71
C VAL A 355 20.61 -9.19 15.26
N LYS A 356 21.82 -8.73 15.56
CA LYS A 356 22.84 -9.46 16.33
C LYS A 356 22.99 -8.92 17.75
N GLY A 357 22.17 -7.94 18.13
CA GLY A 357 22.12 -7.33 19.45
C GLY A 357 23.13 -6.19 19.64
N ALA A 358 23.97 -5.88 18.66
CA ALA A 358 24.97 -4.82 18.77
C ALA A 358 24.29 -3.44 18.79
N THR A 359 24.73 -2.59 19.70
CA THR A 359 24.17 -1.24 19.90
C THR A 359 25.15 -0.15 19.50
N SER A 360 24.62 1.01 19.11
CA SER A 360 25.41 2.19 18.73
C SER A 360 24.61 3.47 18.96
N THR A 361 25.23 4.48 19.56
CA THR A 361 24.57 5.74 19.93
C THR A 361 25.27 6.91 19.25
N ALA A 362 24.49 7.88 18.77
CA ALA A 362 25.01 9.15 18.29
C ALA A 362 24.10 10.31 18.71
N GLU A 363 24.73 11.47 18.91
CA GLU A 363 24.09 12.66 19.46
C GLU A 363 24.21 13.83 18.49
N ARG A 364 23.19 14.68 18.46
CA ARG A 364 23.12 15.86 17.60
C ARG A 364 22.45 17.00 18.32
N THR A 365 23.20 18.05 18.60
CA THR A 365 22.64 19.35 18.96
C THR A 365 21.80 19.89 17.80
N VAL A 366 20.52 20.20 18.06
CA VAL A 366 19.61 20.88 17.13
C VAL A 366 19.20 22.24 17.69
N GLN A 367 19.11 23.23 16.80
CA GLN A 367 18.65 24.57 17.15
C GLN A 367 17.20 24.72 16.68
N VAL A 368 16.28 24.94 17.63
CA VAL A 368 14.84 25.09 17.33
C VAL A 368 14.44 26.52 17.61
N ALA A 369 14.00 27.21 16.56
CA ALA A 369 13.68 28.62 16.58
C ALA A 369 12.57 28.91 15.56
N TYR A 370 11.89 30.04 15.74
CA TYR A 370 10.98 30.56 14.74
C TYR A 370 11.76 31.01 13.49
N ALA A 371 11.42 30.45 12.32
CA ALA A 371 12.07 30.81 11.07
C ALA A 371 11.79 32.27 10.65
N PRO A 372 12.73 32.91 9.93
CA PRO A 372 12.44 34.10 9.14
C PRO A 372 11.24 33.86 8.22
N ALA A 373 10.31 34.80 8.24
CA ALA A 373 8.98 34.65 7.66
C ALA A 373 8.50 35.97 7.06
N GLY A 374 7.68 35.92 6.01
CA GLY A 374 7.01 37.08 5.44
C GLY A 374 5.56 37.18 5.92
N TYR A 375 5.05 38.41 5.96
CA TYR A 375 3.68 38.71 6.38
C TYR A 375 2.67 38.37 5.28
N VAL A 376 1.60 37.69 5.66
CA VAL A 376 0.43 37.41 4.85
C VAL A 376 -0.76 38.16 5.47
N ALA A 377 -1.25 39.16 4.77
CA ALA A 377 -2.45 39.90 5.14
C ALA A 377 -3.69 39.00 5.06
N LEU A 378 -4.67 39.28 5.91
CA LEU A 378 -6.01 38.68 5.89
C LEU A 378 -7.07 39.78 5.85
N ASP A 379 -8.23 39.48 5.28
CA ASP A 379 -9.45 40.25 5.56
C ASP A 379 -9.75 40.13 7.07
N PRO A 380 -9.72 41.23 7.87
CA PRO A 380 -9.78 41.12 9.32
C PRO A 380 -11.10 40.51 9.83
N PHE A 381 -10.99 39.50 10.68
CA PHE A 381 -12.14 38.85 11.31
C PHE A 381 -11.93 38.61 12.81
N ARG A 382 -13.03 38.45 13.55
CA ARG A 382 -12.96 38.23 15.00
C ARG A 382 -12.61 36.78 15.35
N ALA A 383 -11.48 36.59 16.03
CA ALA A 383 -11.07 35.30 16.59
C ALA A 383 -11.62 35.08 18.02
N LEU A 384 -11.83 36.16 18.79
CA LEU A 384 -12.40 36.09 20.15
C LEU A 384 -13.23 37.34 20.48
N ASP A 385 -14.36 37.15 21.16
CA ASP A 385 -15.13 38.25 21.78
C ASP A 385 -15.73 37.77 23.11
N THR A 386 -15.03 37.97 24.24
CA THR A 386 -15.49 37.41 25.53
C THR A 386 -16.79 38.05 26.06
N ARG A 387 -17.25 39.14 25.44
CA ARG A 387 -18.56 39.75 25.72
C ARG A 387 -19.71 38.87 25.20
N THR A 388 -19.49 38.14 24.11
CA THR A 388 -20.52 37.28 23.49
C THR A 388 -20.76 35.99 24.28
N THR A 389 -19.75 35.52 25.02
CA THR A 389 -19.80 34.37 25.92
C THR A 389 -20.05 34.76 27.38
N ASN A 390 -19.96 36.05 27.72
CA ASN A 390 -19.93 36.59 29.08
C ASN A 390 -18.85 35.94 29.99
N THR A 391 -17.66 35.67 29.43
CA THR A 391 -16.53 35.05 30.13
C THR A 391 -15.32 36.01 30.18
N PRO A 392 -15.39 37.11 30.95
CA PRO A 392 -14.31 38.10 31.01
C PRO A 392 -12.97 37.47 31.40
N VAL A 393 -11.88 37.96 30.80
CA VAL A 393 -10.52 37.53 31.14
C VAL A 393 -10.17 37.95 32.56
N GLN A 394 -9.50 37.06 33.29
CA GLN A 394 -9.22 37.21 34.71
C GLN A 394 -7.74 37.52 34.95
N GLY A 395 -7.46 38.35 35.96
CA GLY A 395 -6.13 38.58 36.50
C GLY A 395 -5.42 37.28 36.86
N GLY A 396 -4.13 37.16 36.53
CA GLY A 396 -3.31 35.99 36.86
C GLY A 396 -3.69 34.66 36.18
N THR A 397 -4.77 34.61 35.38
CA THR A 397 -5.23 33.39 34.69
C THR A 397 -4.97 33.51 33.18
N ALA A 398 -4.29 32.53 32.60
CA ALA A 398 -3.99 32.53 31.17
C ALA A 398 -5.17 32.03 30.35
N THR A 399 -5.63 32.84 29.39
CA THR A 399 -6.71 32.51 28.46
C THR A 399 -6.09 32.04 27.13
N PRO A 400 -6.19 30.75 26.77
CA PRO A 400 -5.69 30.25 25.49
C PRO A 400 -6.61 30.71 24.35
N ILE A 401 -6.02 31.16 23.25
CA ILE A 401 -6.71 31.62 22.05
C ILE A 401 -6.27 30.74 20.89
N THR A 402 -7.18 29.88 20.42
CA THR A 402 -6.95 29.03 19.24
C THR A 402 -6.99 29.89 17.99
N LEU A 403 -5.88 29.91 17.24
CA LEU A 403 -5.86 30.55 15.93
C LEU A 403 -6.47 29.58 14.91
N PRO A 404 -7.47 29.99 14.10
CA PRO A 404 -8.16 29.07 13.21
C PRO A 404 -7.26 28.64 12.05
N VAL A 405 -7.08 27.33 11.89
CA VAL A 405 -6.46 26.72 10.71
C VAL A 405 -7.55 26.46 9.67
N VAL A 406 -7.73 27.40 8.75
CA VAL A 406 -8.81 27.37 7.76
C VAL A 406 -8.42 26.48 6.57
N TYR A 407 -9.04 25.30 6.48
CA TYR A 407 -8.95 24.39 5.35
C TYR A 407 -10.20 24.49 4.45
N THR A 408 -10.31 25.56 3.68
CA THR A 408 -11.34 25.70 2.64
C THR A 408 -10.73 26.19 1.32
N GLY A 409 -11.40 25.88 0.21
CA GLY A 409 -10.91 26.18 -1.14
C GLY A 409 -11.11 27.64 -1.56
N SER A 410 -10.28 28.09 -2.51
CA SER A 410 -10.44 29.34 -3.26
C SER A 410 -10.59 30.64 -2.45
N GLY A 411 -10.00 30.71 -1.25
CA GLY A 411 -9.79 31.96 -0.50
C GLY A 411 -8.45 31.96 0.23
N PRO A 412 -7.80 33.12 0.45
CA PRO A 412 -6.50 33.19 1.12
C PRO A 412 -6.66 33.20 2.65
N SER A 413 -6.54 32.04 3.30
CA SER A 413 -6.39 31.92 4.76
C SER A 413 -5.82 30.56 5.14
N HIS A 414 -4.51 30.45 5.37
CA HIS A 414 -3.87 29.21 5.82
C HIS A 414 -2.82 29.51 6.89
N THR A 415 -3.17 29.36 8.16
CA THR A 415 -2.23 29.48 9.30
C THR A 415 -1.41 28.21 9.56
N ALA A 416 -1.47 27.23 8.65
CA ALA A 416 -0.73 25.98 8.74
C ALA A 416 0.79 26.25 8.65
N GLY A 417 1.51 26.01 9.75
CA GLY A 417 2.94 26.32 9.86
C GLY A 417 3.29 27.81 9.91
N ALA A 418 2.33 28.68 10.21
CA ALA A 418 2.62 30.08 10.52
C ALA A 418 3.49 30.19 11.79
N SER A 419 4.50 31.05 11.78
CA SER A 419 5.44 31.22 12.89
C SER A 419 5.00 32.29 13.89
N ALA A 420 4.27 33.31 13.43
CA ALA A 420 3.69 34.36 14.26
C ALA A 420 2.32 34.82 13.74
N ALA A 421 1.45 35.29 14.64
CA ALA A 421 0.19 35.93 14.33
C ALA A 421 0.28 37.45 14.52
N VAL A 422 -0.45 38.19 13.70
CA VAL A 422 -0.69 39.62 13.88
C VAL A 422 -2.15 39.82 14.26
N LEU A 423 -2.38 40.38 15.45
CA LEU A 423 -3.69 40.46 16.09
C LEU A 423 -3.96 41.90 16.54
N ASN A 424 -5.16 42.42 16.27
CA ASN A 424 -5.67 43.58 17.00
C ASN A 424 -6.31 43.08 18.30
N VAL A 425 -5.75 43.45 19.44
CA VAL A 425 -6.24 43.07 20.77
C VAL A 425 -6.83 44.29 21.47
N THR A 426 -8.09 44.19 21.91
CA THR A 426 -8.80 45.27 22.60
C THR A 426 -9.30 44.78 23.95
N VAL A 427 -8.93 45.50 25.00
CA VAL A 427 -9.39 45.30 26.39
C VAL A 427 -10.42 46.37 26.70
N THR A 428 -11.56 46.00 27.29
CA THR A 428 -12.64 46.94 27.58
C THR A 428 -13.38 46.62 28.88
N GLY A 429 -13.75 47.66 29.62
CA GLY A 429 -14.46 47.52 30.89
C GLY A 429 -13.62 46.87 31.98
N ALA A 430 -12.35 47.29 32.10
CA ALA A 430 -11.46 46.78 33.16
C ALA A 430 -11.94 47.21 34.55
N THR A 431 -11.93 46.32 35.54
CA THR A 431 -12.38 46.64 36.91
C THR A 431 -11.42 47.54 37.68
N GLU A 432 -10.16 47.62 37.24
CA GLU A 432 -9.07 48.36 37.87
C GLU A 432 -8.00 48.71 36.82
N ASP A 433 -6.99 49.47 37.21
CA ASP A 433 -5.81 49.76 36.38
C ASP A 433 -4.98 48.48 36.18
N THR A 434 -4.87 48.01 34.94
CA THR A 434 -4.27 46.71 34.62
C THR A 434 -3.60 46.70 33.24
N HIS A 435 -2.98 45.59 32.88
CA HIS A 435 -2.41 45.40 31.55
C HIS A 435 -2.63 43.97 31.04
N LEU A 436 -2.69 43.82 29.72
CA LEU A 436 -2.72 42.54 29.01
C LEU A 436 -1.31 42.19 28.52
N SER A 437 -0.85 40.97 28.81
CA SER A 437 0.26 40.33 28.09
C SER A 437 -0.32 39.30 27.10
N VAL A 438 0.29 39.18 25.91
CA VAL A 438 -0.06 38.20 24.87
C VAL A 438 1.20 37.51 24.38
N TRP A 439 1.23 36.17 24.37
CA TRP A 439 2.43 35.39 24.05
C TRP A 439 2.10 34.04 23.40
N ALA A 440 3.11 33.35 22.86
CA ALA A 440 2.94 31.99 22.32
C ALA A 440 2.44 31.02 23.41
N ALA A 441 1.47 30.16 23.10
CA ALA A 441 1.00 29.19 24.08
C ALA A 441 2.11 28.20 24.50
N ALA A 442 1.98 27.66 25.72
CA ALA A 442 2.97 26.82 26.39
C ALA A 442 4.36 27.43 26.65
N GLN A 443 4.58 28.73 26.37
CA GLN A 443 5.75 29.46 26.87
C GLN A 443 5.45 30.11 28.23
N PRO A 444 6.48 30.46 29.03
CA PRO A 444 6.33 31.37 30.15
C PRO A 444 5.72 32.70 29.71
N ARG A 445 4.89 33.34 30.56
CA ARG A 445 4.38 34.69 30.31
C ARG A 445 5.56 35.68 30.30
N PRO A 446 5.74 36.51 29.25
CA PRO A 446 6.71 37.59 29.26
C PRO A 446 6.41 38.63 30.36
N VAL A 447 7.45 39.20 30.95
CA VAL A 447 7.34 40.30 31.94
C VAL A 447 6.91 41.65 31.33
N THR A 448 6.61 41.68 30.03
CA THR A 448 6.21 42.86 29.26
C THR A 448 4.69 42.92 29.05
N SER A 449 4.14 44.14 28.96
CA SER A 449 2.74 44.36 28.58
C SER A 449 2.58 44.68 27.09
N ASN A 450 1.38 44.44 26.56
CA ASN A 450 1.00 44.74 25.17
C ASN A 450 -0.12 45.79 25.08
N VAL A 451 -1.06 45.78 26.04
CA VAL A 451 -2.11 46.80 26.19
C VAL A 451 -2.15 47.19 27.67
N ASN A 452 -2.03 48.48 27.97
CA ASN A 452 -2.25 49.01 29.32
C ASN A 452 -3.61 49.71 29.33
N VAL A 453 -4.43 49.52 30.36
CA VAL A 453 -5.81 50.04 30.42
C VAL A 453 -6.14 50.55 31.82
N LYS A 454 -6.91 51.64 31.90
CA LYS A 454 -7.40 52.23 33.14
C LYS A 454 -8.73 51.58 33.58
N ALA A 455 -9.04 51.67 34.87
CA ALA A 455 -10.34 51.28 35.43
C ALA A 455 -11.50 51.90 34.62
N GLY A 456 -12.52 51.10 34.29
CA GLY A 456 -13.66 51.46 33.44
C GLY A 456 -13.34 51.64 31.95
N GLY A 457 -12.07 51.71 31.56
CA GLY A 457 -11.63 52.15 30.24
C GLY A 457 -11.69 51.08 29.13
N THR A 458 -11.41 51.55 27.92
CA THR A 458 -11.16 50.74 26.72
C THR A 458 -9.79 51.10 26.16
N SER A 459 -9.00 50.12 25.75
CA SER A 459 -7.70 50.34 25.09
C SER A 459 -7.38 49.17 24.15
N SER A 460 -6.70 49.47 23.04
CA SER A 460 -6.33 48.48 22.03
C SER A 460 -4.90 48.65 21.56
N ASN A 461 -4.32 47.58 21.02
CA ASN A 461 -3.03 47.59 20.33
C ASN A 461 -2.98 46.49 19.27
N THR A 462 -2.17 46.68 18.23
CA THR A 462 -1.81 45.60 17.30
C THR A 462 -0.56 44.89 17.82
N VAL A 463 -0.64 43.58 18.03
CA VAL A 463 0.48 42.75 18.48
C VAL A 463 0.92 41.81 17.36
N THR A 464 2.23 41.69 17.17
CA THR A 464 2.82 40.52 16.48
C THR A 464 3.35 39.59 17.55
N VAL A 465 2.90 38.33 17.54
CA VAL A 465 3.17 37.36 18.61
C VAL A 465 3.48 35.98 18.00
N PRO A 466 4.54 35.26 18.43
CA PRO A 466 4.82 33.93 17.93
C PRO A 466 3.69 32.95 18.26
N ILE A 467 3.53 31.90 17.46
CA ILE A 467 2.50 30.87 17.65
C ILE A 467 3.10 29.69 18.42
N GLY A 468 2.39 29.18 19.43
CA GLY A 468 2.80 27.98 20.17
C GLY A 468 2.71 26.72 19.30
N ALA A 469 3.47 25.67 19.65
CA ALA A 469 3.48 24.39 18.91
C ALA A 469 2.09 23.72 18.78
N ASP A 470 1.13 24.10 19.62
CA ASP A 470 -0.26 23.63 19.59
C ASP A 470 -1.22 24.52 18.75
N GLY A 471 -0.67 25.47 17.98
CA GLY A 471 -1.40 26.40 17.13
C GLY A 471 -2.08 27.57 17.86
N LYS A 472 -1.69 27.86 19.11
CA LYS A 472 -2.36 28.87 19.95
C LYS A 472 -1.44 30.00 20.43
N VAL A 473 -2.08 31.08 20.86
CA VAL A 473 -1.47 32.10 21.73
C VAL A 473 -2.17 32.08 23.09
N SER A 474 -1.59 32.73 24.08
CA SER A 474 -2.19 32.94 25.41
C SER A 474 -2.24 34.42 25.71
N ALA A 475 -3.33 34.86 26.35
CA ALA A 475 -3.53 36.23 26.80
C ALA A 475 -3.93 36.24 28.28
N GLN A 476 -3.41 37.18 29.05
CA GLN A 476 -3.66 37.29 30.50
C GLN A 476 -3.67 38.75 30.93
N LEU A 477 -4.64 39.11 31.77
CA LEU A 477 -4.57 40.36 32.52
C LEU A 477 -3.63 40.20 33.71
N ASN A 478 -2.90 41.26 34.03
CA ASN A 478 -2.05 41.29 35.20
C ASN A 478 -2.86 41.09 36.49
N SER A 479 -3.94 41.85 36.62
CA SER A 479 -4.87 41.85 37.76
C SER A 479 -6.26 42.32 37.30
N GLY A 480 -7.26 42.29 38.19
CA GLY A 480 -8.64 42.66 37.89
C GLY A 480 -9.36 41.70 36.92
N THR A 481 -10.44 42.17 36.30
CA THR A 481 -11.12 41.49 35.19
C THR A 481 -11.47 42.50 34.09
N ALA A 482 -11.60 42.04 32.85
CA ALA A 482 -12.10 42.86 31.72
C ALA A 482 -12.67 41.96 30.61
N ALA A 483 -13.37 42.54 29.65
CA ALA A 483 -13.64 41.85 28.39
C ALA A 483 -12.44 41.97 27.41
N LEU A 484 -12.13 40.88 26.72
CA LEU A 484 -11.11 40.80 25.67
C LEU A 484 -11.78 40.55 24.31
N ILE A 485 -11.36 41.33 23.33
CA ILE A 485 -11.73 41.21 21.93
C ILE A 485 -10.43 40.99 21.15
N VAL A 486 -10.40 40.02 20.24
CA VAL A 486 -9.24 39.74 19.38
C VAL A 486 -9.70 39.60 17.94
N ASP A 487 -9.24 40.50 17.09
CA ASP A 487 -9.40 40.44 15.63
C ASP A 487 -8.08 39.98 15.00
N PHE A 488 -8.14 39.02 14.09
CA PHE A 488 -6.98 38.44 13.42
C PHE A 488 -6.76 39.18 12.09
N VAL A 489 -5.63 39.86 11.92
CA VAL A 489 -5.38 40.77 10.78
C VAL A 489 -4.33 40.24 9.78
N GLY A 490 -3.63 39.17 10.13
CA GLY A 490 -2.64 38.51 9.27
C GLY A 490 -1.65 37.67 10.08
N TYR A 491 -0.73 36.99 9.41
CA TYR A 491 0.22 36.07 10.03
C TYR A 491 1.56 36.09 9.31
N TYR A 492 2.61 35.56 9.93
CA TYR A 492 3.92 35.39 9.32
C TYR A 492 4.13 33.94 8.92
N GLN A 493 4.45 33.71 7.64
CA GLN A 493 4.67 32.38 7.07
C GLN A 493 6.15 32.17 6.74
N PRO A 494 6.80 31.12 7.28
CA PRO A 494 8.12 30.68 6.82
C PRO A 494 8.13 30.45 5.31
N ASN A 495 9.22 30.84 4.64
CA ASN A 495 9.41 30.68 3.18
C ASN A 495 8.36 31.36 2.27
N GLY A 496 7.47 32.20 2.81
CA GLY A 496 6.41 32.87 2.03
C GLY A 496 6.05 34.26 2.57
N GLY A 497 5.02 34.88 1.99
CA GLY A 497 4.52 36.21 2.40
C GLY A 497 5.36 37.41 1.93
N GLN A 498 4.88 38.60 2.23
CA GLN A 498 5.51 39.88 1.91
C GLN A 498 6.58 40.26 2.96
N ARG A 499 7.68 40.90 2.53
CA ARG A 499 8.74 41.36 3.44
C ARG A 499 8.46 42.78 3.91
N PHE A 500 8.59 43.03 5.21
CA PHE A 500 8.57 44.39 5.74
C PHE A 500 9.81 45.16 5.26
N SER A 501 9.59 46.34 4.67
CA SER A 501 10.65 47.25 4.25
C SER A 501 10.64 48.47 5.20
N PRO A 502 11.65 48.63 6.07
CA PRO A 502 11.67 49.73 7.03
C PRO A 502 11.91 51.06 6.32
N LEU A 503 11.25 52.12 6.80
CA LEU A 503 11.42 53.50 6.40
C LEU A 503 11.60 54.38 7.64
N SER A 504 12.29 55.51 7.49
CA SER A 504 12.34 56.54 8.54
C SER A 504 10.91 57.04 8.85
N PRO A 505 10.44 56.97 10.12
CA PRO A 505 9.05 57.28 10.46
C PRO A 505 8.64 58.69 10.03
N THR A 506 7.76 58.79 9.04
CA THR A 506 7.33 60.06 8.44
C THR A 506 5.83 60.26 8.61
N ARG A 507 5.43 61.48 9.00
CA ARG A 507 4.03 61.84 9.22
C ARG A 507 3.33 62.11 7.89
N VAL A 508 2.40 61.25 7.49
CA VAL A 508 1.66 61.36 6.22
C VAL A 508 0.50 62.36 6.29
N VAL A 509 -0.15 62.50 7.47
CA VAL A 509 -1.26 63.44 7.71
C VAL A 509 -1.19 63.98 9.15
N ASP A 510 -1.63 65.23 9.36
CA ASP A 510 -1.89 65.79 10.69
C ASP A 510 -3.14 66.69 10.70
N THR A 511 -4.27 66.13 11.18
CA THR A 511 -5.57 66.82 11.21
C THR A 511 -5.64 68.01 12.16
N ARG A 512 -4.63 68.21 13.02
CA ARG A 512 -4.50 69.38 13.89
C ARG A 512 -3.99 70.61 13.16
N THR A 513 -3.35 70.41 12.00
CA THR A 513 -2.71 71.48 11.21
C THR A 513 -3.29 71.62 9.80
N ALA A 514 -3.84 70.55 9.22
CA ALA A 514 -4.44 70.57 7.89
C ALA A 514 -5.71 69.70 7.82
N GLY A 515 -6.77 70.21 7.19
CA GLY A 515 -8.03 69.49 6.97
C GLY A 515 -8.98 69.38 8.18
N GLY A 516 -8.58 69.87 9.36
CA GLY A 516 -9.42 69.94 10.56
C GLY A 516 -9.76 68.59 11.20
N ALA A 517 -10.47 68.64 12.34
CA ALA A 517 -10.88 67.45 13.09
C ALA A 517 -11.77 66.50 12.26
N LEU A 518 -11.85 65.24 12.69
CA LEU A 518 -12.72 64.21 12.11
C LEU A 518 -13.93 64.01 13.02
N GLY A 519 -15.14 64.31 12.51
CA GLY A 519 -16.38 64.13 13.27
C GLY A 519 -16.84 62.67 13.34
N GLY A 520 -17.73 62.36 14.28
CA GLY A 520 -18.34 61.04 14.39
C GLY A 520 -18.99 60.59 13.07
N GLY A 521 -18.72 59.35 12.66
CA GLY A 521 -19.21 58.79 11.39
C GLY A 521 -18.55 59.34 10.11
N GLN A 522 -17.70 60.37 10.19
CA GLN A 522 -16.99 60.89 9.03
C GLN A 522 -15.85 59.95 8.61
N THR A 523 -15.65 59.83 7.29
CA THR A 523 -14.51 59.12 6.69
C THR A 523 -13.63 60.11 5.95
N ARG A 524 -12.30 59.92 6.02
CA ARG A 524 -11.33 60.75 5.28
C ARG A 524 -10.33 59.86 4.54
N THR A 525 -10.34 59.94 3.21
CA THR A 525 -9.37 59.24 2.36
C THR A 525 -8.00 59.91 2.45
N VAL A 526 -6.95 59.10 2.52
CA VAL A 526 -5.54 59.53 2.57
C VAL A 526 -4.77 58.79 1.47
N LYS A 527 -4.00 59.51 0.66
CA LYS A 527 -3.04 58.87 -0.26
C LYS A 527 -1.79 58.48 0.52
N VAL A 528 -1.37 57.21 0.40
CA VAL A 528 -0.21 56.67 1.13
C VAL A 528 0.86 56.11 0.17
N ALA A 529 0.47 55.26 -0.79
CA ALA A 529 1.41 54.75 -1.80
C ALA A 529 1.96 55.91 -2.68
N GLY A 530 3.27 55.90 -2.92
CA GLY A 530 3.98 56.96 -3.65
C GLY A 530 4.08 58.30 -2.90
N VAL A 531 4.05 58.29 -1.56
CA VAL A 531 4.18 59.48 -0.69
C VAL A 531 5.32 59.26 0.31
N SER A 532 6.15 60.29 0.55
CA SER A 532 7.18 60.29 1.59
C SER A 532 8.11 59.05 1.61
N GLY A 533 8.56 58.60 0.43
CA GLY A 533 9.44 57.43 0.28
C GLY A 533 8.73 56.07 0.28
N ILE A 534 7.43 56.02 0.50
CA ILE A 534 6.62 54.80 0.33
C ILE A 534 6.51 54.49 -1.17
N PRO A 535 6.82 53.25 -1.63
CA PRO A 535 6.70 52.87 -3.05
C PRO A 535 5.30 53.10 -3.62
N ALA A 536 5.21 53.33 -4.93
CA ALA A 536 3.94 53.58 -5.63
C ALA A 536 3.09 52.30 -5.82
N ASP A 537 3.75 51.14 -5.75
CA ASP A 537 3.22 49.78 -5.85
C ASP A 537 3.05 49.09 -4.48
N ALA A 538 3.28 49.81 -3.38
CA ALA A 538 3.14 49.29 -2.02
C ALA A 538 1.71 48.81 -1.72
N THR A 539 1.53 47.49 -1.56
CA THR A 539 0.22 46.86 -1.32
C THR A 539 -0.30 46.97 0.11
N ALA A 540 0.58 47.27 1.07
CA ALA A 540 0.25 47.41 2.48
C ALA A 540 1.26 48.33 3.19
N VAL A 541 0.89 48.85 4.37
CA VAL A 541 1.74 49.72 5.21
C VAL A 541 1.49 49.44 6.69
N ALA A 542 2.55 49.52 7.50
CA ALA A 542 2.43 49.64 8.94
C ALA A 542 2.33 51.12 9.31
N LEU A 543 1.27 51.53 10.00
CA LEU A 543 1.00 52.93 10.35
C LEU A 543 0.66 53.08 11.83
N ASN A 544 1.24 54.08 12.48
CA ASN A 544 0.76 54.56 13.78
C ASN A 544 -0.36 55.58 13.56
N LEU A 545 -1.56 55.29 14.03
CA LEU A 545 -2.67 56.25 14.10
C LEU A 545 -2.75 56.85 15.51
N THR A 546 -3.09 58.13 15.61
CA THR A 546 -3.21 58.83 16.90
C THR A 546 -4.46 59.71 16.90
N GLY A 547 -5.50 59.27 17.61
CA GLY A 547 -6.60 60.13 18.01
C GLY A 547 -6.19 61.02 19.18
N THR A 548 -6.57 62.29 19.15
CA THR A 548 -6.31 63.25 20.24
C THR A 548 -7.36 64.36 20.18
N GLY A 549 -7.68 64.98 21.32
CA GLY A 549 -8.74 66.00 21.40
C GLY A 549 -10.16 65.45 21.14
N ALA A 550 -10.42 64.18 21.44
CA ALA A 550 -11.75 63.60 21.34
C ALA A 550 -12.70 64.21 22.38
N THR A 551 -13.88 64.66 21.95
CA THR A 551 -14.92 65.25 22.82
C THR A 551 -15.82 64.20 23.47
N GLU A 552 -15.85 62.99 22.92
CA GLU A 552 -16.68 61.85 23.34
C GLU A 552 -15.89 60.54 23.21
N ASN A 553 -16.39 59.47 23.83
CA ASN A 553 -15.82 58.13 23.69
C ASN A 553 -15.98 57.61 22.26
N GLY A 554 -14.87 57.39 21.56
CA GLY A 554 -14.87 56.96 20.16
C GLY A 554 -13.61 56.17 19.77
N HIS A 555 -13.57 55.74 18.51
CA HIS A 555 -12.43 55.02 17.92
C HIS A 555 -12.26 55.41 16.45
N VAL A 556 -11.10 55.12 15.87
CA VAL A 556 -10.80 55.35 14.45
C VAL A 556 -10.46 54.02 13.80
N ILE A 557 -11.04 53.75 12.63
CA ILE A 557 -10.75 52.57 11.80
C ILE A 557 -10.05 53.05 10.52
N ALA A 558 -8.92 52.43 10.17
CA ALA A 558 -8.29 52.60 8.86
C ALA A 558 -8.69 51.44 7.94
N TYR A 559 -9.10 51.74 6.70
CA TYR A 559 -9.50 50.75 5.72
C TYR A 559 -9.31 51.26 4.28
N PRO A 560 -9.13 50.39 3.27
CA PRO A 560 -8.99 50.80 1.88
C PRO A 560 -10.28 51.44 1.31
N PRO A 561 -10.19 52.54 0.52
CA PRO A 561 -11.37 53.15 -0.08
C PRO A 561 -12.20 52.16 -0.92
N GLY A 562 -13.52 52.16 -0.71
CA GLY A 562 -14.45 51.24 -1.37
C GLY A 562 -14.72 49.93 -0.63
N GLN A 563 -13.88 49.55 0.34
CA GLN A 563 -14.20 48.48 1.29
C GLN A 563 -14.87 49.07 2.53
N ALA A 564 -16.21 48.95 2.63
CA ALA A 564 -16.90 49.35 3.87
C ALA A 564 -16.41 48.49 5.06
N PRO A 565 -16.30 49.04 6.29
CA PRO A 565 -15.96 48.25 7.48
C PRO A 565 -16.88 47.04 7.60
N GLY A 566 -16.30 45.83 7.55
CA GLY A 566 -17.06 44.59 7.43
C GLY A 566 -18.06 44.42 8.58
N HIS A 567 -19.35 44.37 8.26
CA HIS A 567 -20.37 44.01 9.25
C HIS A 567 -20.02 42.63 9.83
N LEU A 568 -19.81 42.59 11.15
CA LEU A 568 -19.61 41.37 11.93
C LEU A 568 -20.89 40.51 11.90
N GLN A 569 -21.08 39.77 10.81
CA GLN A 569 -22.12 38.75 10.74
C GLN A 569 -21.81 37.66 11.77
N PRO A 570 -22.74 37.31 12.69
CA PRO A 570 -22.55 36.16 13.54
C PRO A 570 -22.48 34.91 12.66
N GLN A 571 -21.52 34.02 12.93
CA GLN A 571 -21.39 32.78 12.17
C GLN A 571 -22.72 32.01 12.14
N PRO A 572 -23.09 31.39 11.01
CA PRO A 572 -24.32 30.61 10.92
C PRO A 572 -24.27 29.48 11.94
N ARG A 573 -25.11 29.56 12.98
CA ARG A 573 -25.21 28.54 14.03
C ARG A 573 -25.45 27.17 13.39
N THR A 574 -24.42 26.32 13.40
CA THR A 574 -24.59 24.89 13.10
C THR A 574 -25.59 24.31 14.09
N ARG A 575 -26.82 24.08 13.65
CA ARG A 575 -27.86 23.48 14.50
C ARG A 575 -27.38 22.08 14.92
N GLN A 576 -26.97 21.96 16.18
CA GLN A 576 -26.88 20.65 16.82
C GLN A 576 -28.26 19.99 16.73
N GLY A 577 -28.28 18.70 16.41
CA GLY A 577 -29.52 18.00 16.07
C GLY A 577 -30.43 17.79 17.27
N GLN A 578 -31.47 18.61 17.43
CA GLN A 578 -32.63 18.23 18.22
C GLN A 578 -33.45 17.19 17.43
N VAL A 579 -33.41 15.94 17.91
CA VAL A 579 -34.31 14.88 17.45
C VAL A 579 -35.61 14.98 18.22
N GLN A 580 -36.73 15.19 17.52
CA GLN A 580 -38.04 14.75 17.97
C GLN A 580 -38.83 14.11 16.81
N PRO A 581 -39.76 13.17 17.09
CA PRO A 581 -40.14 12.16 16.11
C PRO A 581 -41.41 12.47 15.31
N GLY A 582 -41.39 12.00 14.06
CA GLY A 582 -42.55 11.42 13.37
C GLY A 582 -43.76 12.30 13.07
N HIS A 583 -43.94 12.66 11.80
CA HIS A 583 -45.19 12.37 11.09
C HIS A 583 -44.97 12.29 9.56
N ARG A 584 -45.62 11.31 8.92
CA ARG A 584 -45.95 11.27 7.47
C ARG A 584 -47.42 11.77 7.34
N PRO A 585 -47.94 12.25 6.17
CA PRO A 585 -47.70 11.61 4.86
C PRO A 585 -47.83 12.45 3.55
N ARG A 586 -47.56 11.79 2.40
CA ARG A 586 -48.01 12.09 1.01
C ARG A 586 -47.52 13.41 0.34
N ARG A 587 -47.66 13.63 -0.98
CA ARG A 587 -47.37 12.80 -2.19
C ARG A 587 -47.50 13.70 -3.45
N SER A 588 -46.61 13.56 -4.45
CA SER A 588 -46.60 14.31 -5.74
C SER A 588 -46.38 15.83 -5.63
N GLY A 589 -45.93 16.56 -6.66
CA GLY A 589 -45.49 16.19 -8.02
C GLY A 589 -45.22 17.45 -8.89
N ARG A 590 -44.85 17.27 -10.18
CA ARG A 590 -44.36 18.26 -11.20
C ARG A 590 -42.83 18.32 -11.31
N HIS A 591 -42.22 18.77 -12.41
CA HIS A 591 -42.42 18.74 -13.88
C HIS A 591 -41.32 19.67 -14.46
N HIS A 592 -41.10 19.60 -15.77
CA HIS A 592 -40.02 20.20 -16.57
C HIS A 592 -39.51 21.64 -16.24
N HIS A 593 -38.19 21.78 -16.46
CA HIS A 593 -37.49 22.86 -17.19
C HIS A 593 -38.34 23.65 -18.22
N PRO A 594 -38.02 24.93 -18.52
CA PRO A 594 -36.79 25.21 -19.30
C PRO A 594 -36.00 26.51 -19.02
N LEU A 595 -34.75 26.44 -19.50
CA LEU A 595 -33.86 27.46 -20.09
C LEU A 595 -34.31 28.94 -20.13
N HIS A 596 -33.34 29.82 -19.85
CA HIS A 596 -33.19 31.10 -20.56
C HIS A 596 -31.74 31.29 -21.04
N GLN A 597 -31.58 31.79 -22.26
CA GLN A 597 -30.35 32.37 -22.80
C GLN A 597 -30.59 33.87 -23.03
N HIS A 598 -29.53 34.70 -23.03
CA HIS A 598 -29.53 35.97 -23.75
C HIS A 598 -28.14 36.27 -24.35
N ARG A 599 -28.14 37.06 -25.44
CA ARG A 599 -26.98 37.35 -26.31
C ARG A 599 -26.26 38.66 -25.93
N LEU A 600 -25.02 38.81 -26.41
CA LEU A 600 -24.25 40.05 -26.46
C LEU A 600 -23.59 40.21 -27.85
N HIS A 601 -23.56 41.42 -28.43
CA HIS A 601 -22.71 41.89 -29.56
C HIS A 601 -23.15 43.29 -30.04
N PRO A 602 -22.34 44.05 -30.82
CA PRO A 602 -20.87 44.10 -30.93
C PRO A 602 -20.43 45.48 -30.33
N PRO A 603 -19.76 46.48 -30.98
CA PRO A 603 -18.71 46.54 -32.02
C PRO A 603 -17.30 46.52 -31.33
N GLY A 604 -16.19 47.15 -31.75
CA GLY A 604 -15.83 48.00 -32.91
C GLY A 604 -14.36 48.49 -32.83
N PRO A 605 -13.50 48.34 -33.86
CA PRO A 605 -12.04 48.59 -33.72
C PRO A 605 -11.49 49.82 -34.47
N GLY A 606 -10.37 50.38 -33.96
CA GLY A 606 -9.65 51.54 -34.55
C GLY A 606 -8.12 51.41 -34.54
N ARG A 607 -7.50 51.70 -35.68
CA ARG A 607 -6.06 51.65 -36.07
C ARG A 607 -5.14 52.54 -35.19
N GLY A 608 -3.81 52.36 -35.10
CA GLY A 608 -2.87 51.37 -35.67
C GLY A 608 -1.47 51.97 -35.99
N ARG A 609 -0.48 51.13 -36.37
CA ARG A 609 0.94 51.47 -36.75
C ARG A 609 1.82 52.02 -35.59
N LEU A 610 3.17 52.01 -35.61
CA LEU A 610 4.23 51.45 -36.48
C LEU A 610 5.49 51.21 -35.59
N LEU A 611 6.31 50.16 -35.75
CA LEU A 611 7.60 50.19 -36.49
C LEU A 611 8.27 48.80 -36.53
N ARG A 612 9.24 48.61 -37.45
CA ARG A 612 10.09 47.40 -37.59
C ARG A 612 11.52 47.65 -37.09
N GLN A 613 12.15 46.67 -36.42
CA GLN A 613 13.49 46.08 -36.68
C GLN A 613 13.55 44.71 -35.95
N GLY A 614 14.35 43.69 -36.29
CA GLY A 614 15.17 43.49 -37.50
C GLY A 614 16.02 42.19 -37.49
N ARG A 615 15.71 41.23 -38.40
CA ARG A 615 16.61 40.21 -39.02
C ARG A 615 17.31 39.09 -38.20
N ARG A 616 17.05 37.85 -38.70
CA ARG A 616 17.98 36.72 -39.04
C ARG A 616 18.17 35.52 -38.07
N GLY A 617 18.04 34.32 -38.66
CA GLY A 617 18.54 33.02 -38.19
C GLY A 617 17.57 32.20 -37.32
N ALA A 618 17.53 30.86 -37.38
CA ALA A 618 18.02 29.93 -38.40
C ALA A 618 17.36 28.53 -38.24
N VAL A 619 17.39 27.70 -39.29
CA VAL A 619 17.24 26.22 -39.33
C VAL A 619 15.97 25.57 -38.73
N HIS A 620 15.36 24.70 -39.54
CA HIS A 620 14.48 23.60 -39.14
C HIS A 620 15.16 22.29 -39.58
N PRO A 621 15.00 21.15 -38.87
CA PRO A 621 14.01 20.19 -39.39
C PRO A 621 13.31 19.24 -38.38
N ARG A 622 12.11 18.78 -38.78
CA ARG A 622 11.48 17.45 -38.54
C ARG A 622 11.13 17.00 -37.10
N ARG A 623 9.83 16.82 -36.87
CA ARG A 623 9.24 15.92 -35.84
C ARG A 623 8.93 14.52 -36.44
N PRO A 624 9.06 13.43 -35.67
CA PRO A 624 8.34 12.17 -35.91
C PRO A 624 6.87 12.22 -35.41
N PRO A 625 5.99 11.26 -35.79
CA PRO A 625 4.57 11.27 -35.45
C PRO A 625 4.24 10.62 -34.08
N ALA A 626 3.06 10.94 -33.54
CA ALA A 626 2.53 10.35 -32.30
C ALA A 626 1.56 9.17 -32.58
N PRO A 627 1.59 8.08 -31.79
CA PRO A 627 0.66 6.97 -31.92
C PRO A 627 -0.70 7.21 -31.22
N ARG A 628 -1.68 6.37 -31.58
CA ARG A 628 -3.12 6.47 -31.27
C ARG A 628 -3.45 6.25 -29.78
N ARG A 629 -4.58 6.82 -29.31
CA ARG A 629 -5.24 6.49 -28.03
C ARG A 629 -6.44 5.56 -28.26
N HIS A 630 -6.62 4.56 -27.39
CA HIS A 630 -7.89 3.97 -26.90
C HIS A 630 -7.58 2.67 -26.11
N PRO A 631 -8.45 2.18 -25.21
CA PRO A 631 -9.32 2.88 -24.26
C PRO A 631 -8.94 2.54 -22.79
N GLN A 632 -9.54 3.24 -21.80
CA GLN A 632 -9.35 2.90 -20.39
C GLN A 632 -10.30 1.78 -19.94
N HIS A 633 -9.76 0.70 -19.37
CA HIS A 633 -10.55 -0.26 -18.59
C HIS A 633 -10.79 0.25 -17.16
N ARG A 634 -11.95 -0.11 -16.59
CA ARG A 634 -12.25 0.05 -15.16
C ARG A 634 -11.92 -1.27 -14.45
N GLU A 635 -11.23 -1.19 -13.33
CA GLU A 635 -11.17 -2.28 -12.35
C GLU A 635 -12.05 -1.95 -11.13
N ALA A 636 -12.47 -2.99 -10.41
CA ALA A 636 -13.43 -2.89 -9.31
C ALA A 636 -12.87 -3.55 -8.03
N GLY A 637 -13.06 -2.88 -6.89
CA GLY A 637 -12.61 -3.40 -5.59
C GLY A 637 -13.40 -4.64 -5.13
N PRO A 638 -12.75 -5.57 -4.39
CA PRO A 638 -13.35 -6.84 -4.01
C PRO A 638 -14.47 -6.69 -2.95
N ARG A 639 -15.56 -7.44 -3.13
CA ARG A 639 -16.66 -7.53 -2.16
C ARG A 639 -16.36 -8.58 -1.09
N ARG A 640 -16.51 -8.24 0.19
CA ARG A 640 -16.55 -9.22 1.29
C ARG A 640 -17.90 -9.94 1.32
N HIS A 641 -17.89 -11.27 1.36
CA HIS A 641 -19.10 -12.07 1.55
C HIS A 641 -19.38 -12.31 3.05
N HIS A 642 -20.58 -11.94 3.51
CA HIS A 642 -21.13 -12.39 4.79
C HIS A 642 -22.05 -13.59 4.57
N HIS A 643 -21.77 -14.73 5.21
CA HIS A 643 -22.76 -15.80 5.37
C HIS A 643 -23.39 -15.77 6.77
N ARG A 644 -24.72 -15.72 6.80
CA ARG A 644 -25.53 -16.03 8.00
C ARG A 644 -25.79 -17.54 8.06
N ARG A 645 -25.82 -18.11 9.27
CA ARG A 645 -26.60 -19.32 9.59
C ARG A 645 -27.42 -19.07 10.87
N ARG A 646 -28.46 -19.89 11.10
CA ARG A 646 -29.45 -19.79 12.20
C ARG A 646 -29.30 -20.99 13.16
N ALA A 647 -29.77 -20.84 14.41
CA ALA A 647 -30.13 -21.94 15.34
C ALA A 647 -31.55 -22.50 15.03
N PRO A 648 -32.02 -23.67 15.54
CA PRO A 648 -32.12 -24.11 16.97
C PRO A 648 -30.89 -24.88 17.53
N GLY A 649 -30.86 -25.57 18.69
CA GLY A 649 -31.89 -25.99 19.70
C GLY A 649 -32.34 -27.47 19.54
N GLU A 650 -32.74 -28.24 20.57
CA GLU A 650 -32.88 -28.05 22.04
C GLU A 650 -32.93 -29.46 22.75
N ARG A 651 -32.69 -29.53 24.08
CA ARG A 651 -32.93 -30.69 25.02
C ARG A 651 -31.99 -31.92 24.86
N ASP A 652 -31.76 -32.80 25.87
CA ASP A 652 -32.25 -32.86 27.28
C ASP A 652 -31.24 -33.53 28.27
N ARG A 653 -31.28 -33.09 29.55
CA ARG A 653 -31.08 -33.80 30.85
C ARG A 653 -29.84 -34.63 31.30
N CYS A 654 -29.66 -34.52 32.64
CA CYS A 654 -29.01 -35.42 33.63
C CYS A 654 -27.47 -35.54 33.68
N GLY A 655 -26.81 -35.45 34.85
CA GLY A 655 -27.30 -35.05 36.19
C GLY A 655 -26.32 -35.35 37.34
N ALA A 656 -26.41 -34.58 38.45
CA ALA A 656 -25.63 -34.69 39.71
C ALA A 656 -24.09 -34.51 39.58
N GLU A 657 -23.33 -33.91 40.51
CA GLU A 657 -23.59 -33.17 41.76
C GLU A 657 -22.32 -32.28 42.08
N ARG A 658 -22.02 -31.64 43.22
CA ARG A 658 -22.52 -31.51 44.61
C ARG A 658 -22.27 -30.05 45.10
N HIS A 659 -22.67 -29.71 46.32
CA HIS A 659 -22.40 -28.42 47.01
C HIS A 659 -20.90 -28.24 47.42
N GLY A 660 -20.38 -27.02 47.69
CA GLY A 660 -21.00 -25.68 47.58
C GLY A 660 -20.20 -24.55 48.28
N HIS A 661 -20.79 -23.34 48.30
CA HIS A 661 -20.53 -22.10 49.08
C HIS A 661 -19.37 -22.02 50.13
N ARG A 662 -18.75 -20.84 50.40
CA ARG A 662 -19.37 -19.51 50.65
C ARG A 662 -18.39 -18.32 50.54
N HIS A 663 -18.89 -17.08 50.64
CA HIS A 663 -18.12 -15.82 50.59
C HIS A 663 -17.34 -15.49 51.88
N HIS A 664 -16.38 -14.55 51.83
CA HIS A 664 -16.53 -13.21 52.45
C HIS A 664 -15.49 -12.16 51.95
N ARG A 665 -15.65 -10.90 52.38
CA ARG A 665 -14.85 -9.69 52.03
C ARG A 665 -14.11 -9.12 53.28
N PRO A 666 -13.19 -8.15 53.16
CA PRO A 666 -12.07 -7.94 54.10
C PRO A 666 -12.32 -6.97 55.27
N GLN A 667 -11.32 -6.85 56.16
CA GLN A 667 -11.19 -5.79 57.17
C GLN A 667 -9.76 -5.19 57.21
N LEU A 668 -9.64 -4.05 57.88
CA LEU A 668 -8.45 -3.21 58.17
C LEU A 668 -8.33 -3.08 59.72
N PRO A 669 -7.42 -2.26 60.29
CA PRO A 669 -5.96 -2.14 60.10
C PRO A 669 -5.21 -2.27 61.46
N HIS A 670 -3.88 -2.11 61.53
CA HIS A 670 -3.22 -1.52 62.72
C HIS A 670 -1.79 -0.99 62.45
N ARG A 671 -1.27 -0.19 63.40
CA ARG A 671 0.04 0.48 63.41
C ARG A 671 0.62 0.42 64.84
N PRO A 672 1.96 0.40 65.04
CA PRO A 672 2.58 1.48 65.84
C PRO A 672 3.98 1.95 65.32
N ARG A 673 4.78 2.61 66.17
CA ARG A 673 6.00 3.41 65.85
C ARG A 673 7.23 3.02 66.68
N THR A 674 8.44 3.20 66.12
CA THR A 674 9.69 3.73 66.74
C THR A 674 10.62 4.19 65.59
N ARG A 675 11.29 5.36 65.53
CA ARG A 675 12.20 6.14 66.41
C ARG A 675 13.63 5.56 66.55
N GLN A 676 14.62 6.16 65.87
CA GLN A 676 15.78 6.88 66.45
C GLN A 676 16.63 7.59 65.36
N HIS A 677 17.71 8.31 65.75
CA HIS A 677 18.39 9.36 64.96
C HIS A 677 19.91 9.47 65.36
N PRO A 678 20.73 10.40 64.80
CA PRO A 678 21.93 10.14 63.99
C PRO A 678 23.28 10.23 64.77
N PRO A 679 24.42 10.33 64.05
CA PRO A 679 25.37 11.41 64.39
C PRO A 679 25.97 12.21 63.20
N ARG A 680 26.62 13.32 63.58
CA ARG A 680 27.35 14.40 62.85
C ARG A 680 28.43 13.88 61.86
N GLY A 681 28.93 14.62 60.86
CA GLY A 681 28.85 16.07 60.53
C GLY A 681 29.21 16.34 59.04
N GLN A 682 29.95 17.38 58.61
CA GLN A 682 30.56 18.50 59.36
C GLN A 682 30.70 19.83 58.54
N GLN A 683 31.76 20.03 57.73
CA GLN A 683 32.15 21.30 57.06
C GLN A 683 32.79 20.98 55.67
N SER A 684 32.93 21.86 54.66
CA SER A 684 33.28 23.29 54.68
C SER A 684 33.02 24.07 53.37
N GLN A 685 32.87 25.40 53.52
CA GLN A 685 33.36 26.52 52.67
C GLN A 685 32.85 26.83 51.22
N HIS A 686 32.27 28.03 51.13
CA HIS A 686 32.29 29.00 50.01
C HIS A 686 33.73 29.57 49.79
N PRO A 687 34.09 30.30 48.70
CA PRO A 687 33.36 31.48 48.20
C PRO A 687 33.37 31.78 46.67
N ASP A 688 32.60 32.83 46.33
CA ASP A 688 32.74 33.83 45.24
C ASP A 688 33.31 33.43 43.86
N ARG A 689 32.46 33.48 42.82
CA ARG A 689 32.21 34.74 42.10
C ARG A 689 30.92 34.73 41.26
#